data_AF-E4WRU5-F1
#
_entry.id   AF-E4WRU5-F1
#
_cell.length_a   1.000
_cell.length_b   1.000
_cell.length_c   1.000
_cell.angle_alpha   90.00
_cell.angle_beta   90.00
_cell.angle_gamma   90.00
#
_symmetry.space_group_name_H-M   'P 1'
#
loop_
_entity.id
_entity.type
_entity.pdbx_description
1 polymer ?
#
loop_
_entity_poly.entity_id
_entity_poly.type
_entity_poly.pdbx_seq_one_letter_code
_entity_poly.pdbx_strand_id
1 'polypeptide(L)'
;MSEKTGDSDLVQLEKDFQEVINELAGEPALEKFKAEFEKVHRALIEANQSNTKLAQKCRELNAEIVSNSTKVSEALKIGENDQSSISQLQSELEKAWVMLDASNEKENRARETIKQLKIEVENLTKLVENNTETVVGHDSSMKDILRQKQELKDERDSLVKECDEHRVELEKNTERIIGLEDQTARALNEIGELKQDIQFKTNDAAKALRAKEKLEKEISVVASARTAAELEAKKLSDQLAKKKAEHDTVVEKTRAIRIAADRAHKDIKNLDHKLIKTNEELLKQQEVTGKLGGEKTELVCELRIREDEISTLKNEINRNNKIMEKLKVKIQKSETVHMELDQERDDLKNKAAALEKDRDMAIKLAEIDKKQLEELARERDILDNNLLKAASATAAQVEAVKLHVSHKKNLECEISSYREESTKQRKIIFQLEKEREKYITSTMELNVKINELSKDMRISKVELFDYQKQIAEYEGRLKQQQSMNDTVRADRNLYLKNLTDSQEEINELKRKIKIMTHQVDQFKDEISNKEASLVKVNLEHARLEKEKETLRADIQRMKNNAGASDRQLESMEKQISNLQQIIREAEVERQGQQKTLEKVLTERDLLGTQLVRRNDELALLHEKTKLQTSEAIKGEQHYKMRLDDIRILKTELAEIRREKKLLKKNLNSAEHTQREVHKLSSEVIREKTRCRALEEELENPMNIHRWRRLEGADPSTYELIQQVHALQKRLIEKTAEIVQKEFKIKEKEACYVELREILARQPGPEAAEQLAEYQRCMRSKTKQLKRLVAELNVAEMSMSEQDN
;
A
#
# COMPACT_ATOMS: atom_id res chain seq x y z
N MET A 1 26.30 -31.91 29.42
CA MET A 1 27.28 -32.99 29.16
C MET A 1 27.78 -33.05 27.71
N SER A 2 27.32 -32.21 26.78
CA SER A 2 27.77 -32.22 25.37
C SER A 2 29.00 -31.34 25.05
N GLU A 3 29.63 -30.71 26.04
CA GLU A 3 30.78 -29.81 25.81
C GLU A 3 32.15 -30.51 25.87
N LYS A 4 32.23 -31.74 26.40
CA LYS A 4 33.49 -32.49 26.47
C LYS A 4 33.92 -33.15 25.15
N THR A 5 33.05 -33.18 24.14
CA THR A 5 33.38 -33.74 22.82
C THR A 5 34.10 -32.71 21.93
N GLY A 6 33.69 -31.44 21.96
CA GLY A 6 34.24 -30.40 21.08
C GLY A 6 35.75 -30.15 21.20
N ASP A 7 36.31 -30.21 22.42
CA ASP A 7 37.77 -30.12 22.62
C ASP A 7 38.52 -31.36 22.08
N SER A 8 37.90 -32.54 22.15
CA SER A 8 38.49 -33.77 21.61
C SER A 8 38.54 -33.74 20.08
N ASP A 9 37.49 -33.21 19.45
CA ASP A 9 37.38 -33.11 18.00
C ASP A 9 38.39 -32.08 17.45
N LEU A 10 38.59 -30.95 18.15
CA LEU A 10 39.58 -29.93 17.77
C LEU A 10 41.02 -30.49 17.81
N VAL A 11 41.37 -31.21 18.88
CA VAL A 11 42.71 -31.82 19.03
C VAL A 11 42.98 -32.88 17.95
N GLN A 12 41.95 -33.55 17.45
CA GLN A 12 42.09 -34.46 16.30
C GLN A 12 42.28 -33.67 15.00
N LEU A 13 41.44 -32.66 14.74
CA LEU A 13 41.58 -31.76 13.58
C LEU A 13 42.94 -31.07 13.48
N GLU A 14 43.57 -30.75 14.61
CA GLU A 14 44.90 -30.13 14.65
C GLU A 14 46.03 -31.13 14.37
N LYS A 15 45.85 -32.42 14.72
CA LYS A 15 46.75 -33.51 14.26
C LYS A 15 46.60 -33.75 12.76
N ASP A 16 45.37 -33.90 12.28
CA ASP A 16 45.07 -34.15 10.87
C ASP A 16 45.63 -33.00 9.99
N PHE A 17 45.52 -31.75 10.47
CA PHE A 17 46.15 -30.60 9.84
C PHE A 17 47.67 -30.72 9.79
N GLN A 18 48.31 -31.11 10.90
CA GLN A 18 49.78 -31.27 10.97
C GLN A 18 50.28 -32.35 10.03
N GLU A 19 49.55 -33.47 9.89
CA GLU A 19 49.86 -34.55 8.95
C GLU A 19 49.79 -34.06 7.49
N VAL A 20 48.70 -33.39 7.10
CA VAL A 20 48.54 -32.80 5.76
C VAL A 20 49.61 -31.74 5.46
N ILE A 21 49.98 -30.90 6.43
CA ILE A 21 51.07 -29.90 6.28
C ILE A 21 52.44 -30.58 6.05
N ASN A 22 52.68 -31.73 6.68
CA ASN A 22 53.92 -32.49 6.52
C ASN A 22 53.97 -33.21 5.16
N GLU A 23 52.85 -33.78 4.68
CA GLU A 23 52.76 -34.34 3.33
C GLU A 23 52.98 -33.26 2.25
N LEU A 24 52.33 -32.10 2.40
CA LEU A 24 52.47 -30.95 1.49
C LEU A 24 53.88 -30.31 1.52
N ALA A 25 54.73 -30.63 2.50
CA ALA A 25 56.11 -30.13 2.56
C ALA A 25 57.08 -30.88 1.63
N GLY A 26 56.68 -32.03 1.09
CA GLY A 26 57.53 -32.85 0.21
C GLY A 26 57.63 -32.36 -1.25
N GLU A 27 56.64 -31.61 -1.74
CA GLU A 27 56.59 -31.14 -3.13
C GLU A 27 56.59 -29.60 -3.26
N PRO A 28 57.63 -28.99 -3.86
CA PRO A 28 57.70 -27.53 -4.02
C PRO A 28 56.64 -26.96 -4.98
N ALA A 29 55.93 -27.80 -5.74
CA ALA A 29 54.80 -27.38 -6.57
C ALA A 29 53.55 -27.01 -5.74
N LEU A 30 53.41 -27.53 -4.52
CA LEU A 30 52.21 -27.41 -3.68
C LEU A 30 52.31 -26.32 -2.59
N GLU A 31 53.41 -25.58 -2.54
CA GLU A 31 53.68 -24.58 -1.49
C GLU A 31 52.62 -23.46 -1.43
N LYS A 32 52.01 -23.11 -2.56
CA LYS A 32 50.85 -22.19 -2.60
C LYS A 32 49.60 -22.77 -1.95
N PHE A 33 49.35 -24.07 -2.09
CA PHE A 33 48.22 -24.76 -1.46
C PHE A 33 48.42 -24.84 0.05
N LYS A 34 49.64 -25.15 0.50
CA LYS A 34 50.04 -25.10 1.91
C LYS A 34 49.75 -23.72 2.53
N ALA A 35 50.17 -22.64 1.88
CA ALA A 35 49.96 -21.28 2.38
C ALA A 35 48.47 -20.87 2.50
N GLU A 36 47.58 -21.35 1.61
CA GLU A 36 46.13 -21.13 1.76
C GLU A 36 45.52 -22.04 2.83
N PHE A 37 45.95 -23.29 2.95
CA PHE A 37 45.49 -24.22 3.99
C PHE A 37 45.85 -23.71 5.40
N GLU A 38 47.05 -23.17 5.59
CA GLU A 38 47.49 -22.49 6.81
C GLU A 38 46.67 -21.23 7.16
N LYS A 39 46.06 -20.54 6.17
CA LYS A 39 45.15 -19.42 6.44
C LYS A 39 43.78 -19.92 6.91
N VAL A 40 43.24 -20.96 6.26
CA VAL A 40 41.95 -21.56 6.63
C VAL A 40 42.00 -22.13 8.05
N HIS A 41 43.09 -22.82 8.40
CA HIS A 41 43.28 -23.36 9.75
C HIS A 41 43.39 -22.27 10.82
N ARG A 42 44.13 -21.18 10.56
CA ARG A 42 44.15 -20.00 11.46
C ARG A 42 42.77 -19.39 11.66
N ALA A 43 42.00 -19.21 10.58
CA ALA A 43 40.63 -18.69 10.68
C ALA A 43 39.71 -19.62 11.48
N LEU A 44 39.90 -20.95 11.38
CA LEU A 44 39.15 -21.94 12.17
C LEU A 44 39.51 -21.86 13.66
N ILE A 45 40.80 -21.74 14.00
CA ILE A 45 41.25 -21.54 15.39
C ILE A 45 40.69 -20.23 15.97
N GLU A 46 40.81 -19.12 15.25
CA GLU A 46 40.29 -17.82 15.68
C GLU A 46 38.76 -17.86 15.88
N ALA A 47 38.03 -18.50 14.96
CA ALA A 47 36.59 -18.69 15.09
C ALA A 47 36.24 -19.52 16.34
N ASN A 48 36.94 -20.62 16.60
CA ASN A 48 36.67 -21.46 17.78
C ASN A 48 37.04 -20.73 19.09
N GLN A 49 38.16 -20.00 19.12
CA GLN A 49 38.52 -19.14 20.26
C GLN A 49 37.51 -18.01 20.51
N SER A 50 36.86 -17.50 19.47
CA SER A 50 35.77 -16.52 19.64
C SER A 50 34.51 -17.18 20.22
N ASN A 51 34.20 -18.40 19.79
CA ASN A 51 33.02 -19.16 20.21
C ASN A 51 33.13 -19.61 21.69
N THR A 52 34.30 -20.07 22.12
CA THR A 52 34.54 -20.42 23.54
C THR A 52 34.43 -19.21 24.46
N LYS A 53 34.96 -18.05 24.06
CA LYS A 53 34.80 -16.77 24.78
C LYS A 53 33.33 -16.33 24.86
N LEU A 54 32.56 -16.48 23.79
CA LEU A 54 31.12 -16.20 23.78
C LEU A 54 30.35 -17.15 24.69
N ALA A 55 30.62 -18.45 24.63
CA ALA A 55 30.00 -19.45 25.51
C ALA A 55 30.29 -19.15 26.99
N GLN A 56 31.53 -18.79 27.33
CA GLN A 56 31.89 -18.36 28.68
C GLN A 56 31.10 -17.09 29.10
N LYS A 57 31.07 -16.06 28.26
CA LYS A 57 30.30 -14.81 28.49
C LYS A 57 28.81 -15.09 28.75
N CYS A 58 28.22 -16.02 28.01
CA CYS A 58 26.83 -16.44 28.22
C CYS A 58 26.62 -17.16 29.56
N ARG A 59 27.57 -17.98 30.02
CA ARG A 59 27.51 -18.60 31.36
C ARG A 59 27.65 -17.57 32.48
N GLU A 60 28.56 -16.61 32.34
CA GLU A 60 28.76 -15.50 33.29
C GLU A 60 27.47 -14.67 33.44
N LEU A 61 26.91 -14.20 32.33
CA LEU A 61 25.65 -13.44 32.33
C LEU A 61 24.47 -14.25 32.91
N ASN A 62 24.39 -15.55 32.63
CA ASN A 62 23.33 -16.39 33.18
C ASN A 62 23.48 -16.59 34.70
N ALA A 63 24.72 -16.68 35.22
CA ALA A 63 24.99 -16.71 36.65
C ALA A 63 24.63 -15.39 37.34
N GLU A 64 24.92 -14.25 36.71
CA GLU A 64 24.51 -12.92 37.20
C GLU A 64 22.98 -12.76 37.23
N ILE A 65 22.26 -13.23 36.20
CA ILE A 65 20.79 -13.21 36.15
C ILE A 65 20.20 -14.02 37.32
N VAL A 66 20.72 -15.23 37.59
CA VAL A 66 20.28 -16.06 38.72
C VAL A 66 20.58 -15.37 40.05
N SER A 67 21.78 -14.79 40.22
CA SER A 67 22.16 -14.06 41.45
C SER A 67 21.31 -12.81 41.69
N ASN A 68 20.91 -12.09 40.65
CA ASN A 68 20.04 -10.92 40.78
C ASN A 68 18.59 -11.35 41.06
N SER A 69 18.13 -12.45 40.48
CA SER A 69 16.82 -13.04 40.80
C SER A 69 16.69 -13.42 42.29
N THR A 70 17.72 -14.06 42.88
CA THR A 70 17.70 -14.39 44.31
C THR A 70 17.71 -13.14 45.20
N LYS A 71 18.53 -12.13 44.89
CA LYS A 71 18.56 -10.84 45.62
C LYS A 71 17.21 -10.10 45.58
N VAL A 72 16.54 -10.11 44.42
CA VAL A 72 15.19 -9.50 44.28
C VAL A 72 14.17 -10.26 45.13
N SER A 73 14.24 -11.59 45.18
CA SER A 73 13.36 -12.41 46.03
C SER A 73 13.58 -12.16 47.53
N GLU A 74 14.82 -11.98 47.97
CA GLU A 74 15.14 -11.61 49.36
C GLU A 74 14.67 -10.19 49.70
N ALA A 75 14.89 -9.21 48.80
CA ALA A 75 14.43 -7.84 48.99
C ALA A 75 12.90 -7.74 49.10
N LEU A 76 12.14 -8.52 48.32
CA LEU A 76 10.68 -8.59 48.43
C LEU A 76 10.23 -9.15 49.78
N LYS A 77 10.85 -10.23 50.28
CA LYS A 77 10.54 -10.80 51.61
C LYS A 77 10.86 -9.83 52.76
N ILE A 78 11.93 -9.05 52.64
CA ILE A 78 12.25 -8.01 53.64
C ILE A 78 11.16 -6.94 53.63
N GLY A 79 10.72 -6.47 52.45
CA GLY A 79 9.63 -5.50 52.33
C GLY A 79 8.29 -5.99 52.90
N GLU A 80 7.94 -7.26 52.71
CA GLU A 80 6.74 -7.88 53.32
C GLU A 80 6.84 -7.93 54.85
N ASN A 81 8.01 -8.30 55.39
CA ASN A 81 8.25 -8.30 56.84
C ASN A 81 8.20 -6.89 57.43
N ASP A 82 8.85 -5.91 56.81
CA ASP A 82 8.86 -4.52 57.27
C ASP A 82 7.44 -3.94 57.30
N GLN A 83 6.61 -4.23 56.28
CA GLN A 83 5.20 -3.82 56.26
C GLN A 83 4.40 -4.42 57.43
N SER A 84 4.71 -5.66 57.84
CA SER A 84 4.08 -6.29 59.01
C SER A 84 4.52 -5.64 60.33
N SER A 85 5.81 -5.30 60.47
CA SER A 85 6.35 -4.62 61.65
C SER A 85 5.84 -3.18 61.78
N ILE A 86 5.74 -2.44 60.67
CA ILE A 86 5.12 -1.10 60.65
C ILE A 86 3.67 -1.16 61.13
N SER A 87 2.90 -2.16 60.68
CA SER A 87 1.49 -2.33 61.09
C SER A 87 1.36 -2.63 62.59
N GLN A 88 2.29 -3.40 63.18
CA GLN A 88 2.34 -3.65 64.62
C GLN A 88 2.68 -2.39 65.41
N LEU A 89 3.73 -1.66 65.00
CA LEU A 89 4.16 -0.41 65.65
C LEU A 89 3.09 0.69 65.58
N GLN A 90 2.31 0.76 64.49
CA GLN A 90 1.16 1.66 64.38
C GLN A 90 0.08 1.34 65.43
N SER A 91 -0.24 0.06 65.66
CA SER A 91 -1.19 -0.35 66.69
C SER A 91 -0.69 -0.08 68.12
N GLU A 92 0.62 -0.18 68.36
CA GLU A 92 1.21 0.19 69.65
C GLU A 92 1.21 1.72 69.87
N LEU A 93 1.45 2.50 68.81
CA LEU A 93 1.37 3.96 68.87
C LEU A 93 -0.05 4.45 69.20
N GLU A 94 -1.09 3.89 68.59
CA GLU A 94 -2.48 4.21 68.93
C GLU A 94 -2.81 3.89 70.40
N LYS A 95 -2.35 2.76 70.93
CA LYS A 95 -2.52 2.40 72.35
C LYS A 95 -1.80 3.37 73.27
N ALA A 96 -0.58 3.80 72.90
CA ALA A 96 0.17 4.79 73.66
C ALA A 96 -0.52 6.17 73.67
N TRP A 97 -1.13 6.59 72.56
CA TRP A 97 -1.94 7.81 72.49
C TRP A 97 -3.16 7.76 73.42
N VAL A 98 -3.94 6.67 73.38
CA VAL A 98 -5.09 6.49 74.27
C VAL A 98 -4.68 6.49 75.75
N MET A 99 -3.51 5.92 76.09
CA MET A 99 -2.96 5.98 77.45
C MET A 99 -2.51 7.40 77.84
N LEU A 100 -1.95 8.18 76.90
CA LEU A 100 -1.53 9.57 77.14
C LEU A 100 -2.75 10.47 77.40
N ASP A 101 -3.81 10.34 76.61
CA ASP A 101 -5.05 11.11 76.80
C ASP A 101 -5.71 10.75 78.14
N ALA A 102 -5.79 9.46 78.49
CA ALA A 102 -6.27 9.02 79.80
C ALA A 102 -5.39 9.49 80.98
N SER A 103 -4.11 9.79 80.75
CA SER A 103 -3.21 10.39 81.74
C SER A 103 -3.44 11.90 81.89
N ASN A 104 -3.55 12.63 80.76
CA ASN A 104 -3.90 14.05 80.74
C ASN A 104 -5.25 14.32 81.42
N GLU A 105 -6.24 13.45 81.20
CA GLU A 105 -7.56 13.59 81.83
C GLU A 105 -7.49 13.44 83.36
N LYS A 106 -6.62 12.55 83.86
CA LYS A 106 -6.34 12.40 85.31
C LYS A 106 -5.57 13.59 85.86
N GLU A 107 -4.59 14.12 85.12
CA GLU A 107 -3.83 15.31 85.53
C GLU A 107 -4.74 16.55 85.65
N ASN A 108 -5.68 16.73 84.71
CA ASN A 108 -6.64 17.84 84.78
C ASN A 108 -7.56 17.74 86.01
N ARG A 109 -8.10 16.54 86.31
CA ARG A 109 -8.88 16.30 87.54
C ARG A 109 -8.06 16.53 88.82
N ALA A 110 -6.76 16.18 88.81
CA ALA A 110 -5.84 16.47 89.91
C ALA A 110 -5.56 17.97 90.07
N ARG A 111 -5.46 18.73 88.97
CA ARG A 111 -5.30 20.20 89.01
C ARG A 111 -6.54 20.90 89.55
N GLU A 112 -7.74 20.42 89.22
CA GLU A 112 -9.00 20.97 89.78
C GLU A 112 -9.12 20.73 91.29
N THR A 113 -8.77 19.53 91.77
CA THR A 113 -8.76 19.23 93.22
C THR A 113 -7.68 20.03 93.97
N ILE A 114 -6.48 20.20 93.40
CA ILE A 114 -5.45 21.11 93.98
C ILE A 114 -5.96 22.55 94.05
N LYS A 115 -6.73 23.01 93.05
CA LYS A 115 -7.31 24.36 93.04
C LYS A 115 -8.38 24.55 94.12
N GLN A 116 -9.17 23.51 94.42
CA GLN A 116 -10.13 23.52 95.54
C GLN A 116 -9.40 23.53 96.90
N LEU A 117 -8.40 22.65 97.10
CA LEU A 117 -7.61 22.59 98.34
C LEU A 117 -6.86 23.90 98.64
N LYS A 118 -6.41 24.64 97.62
CA LYS A 118 -5.80 25.96 97.80
C LYS A 118 -6.77 27.00 98.37
N ILE A 119 -8.05 26.94 97.99
CA ILE A 119 -9.09 27.84 98.52
C ILE A 119 -9.40 27.49 99.99
N GLU A 120 -9.35 26.22 100.37
CA GLU A 120 -9.47 25.80 101.78
C GLU A 120 -8.27 26.26 102.64
N VAL A 121 -7.04 26.13 102.13
CA VAL A 121 -5.84 26.63 102.82
C VAL A 121 -5.92 28.14 103.06
N GLU A 122 -6.32 28.92 102.06
CA GLU A 122 -6.45 30.38 102.18
C GLU A 122 -7.52 30.82 103.20
N ASN A 123 -8.54 29.99 103.43
CA ASN A 123 -9.54 30.21 104.47
C ASN A 123 -9.03 29.83 105.87
N LEU A 124 -8.10 28.89 105.98
CA LEU A 124 -7.48 28.49 107.25
C LEU A 124 -6.34 29.43 107.68
N THR A 125 -5.58 30.02 106.73
CA THR A 125 -4.47 30.95 107.06
C THR A 125 -4.98 32.22 107.76
N LYS A 126 -6.18 32.70 107.41
CA LYS A 126 -6.82 33.89 108.03
C LYS A 126 -7.20 33.73 109.51
N LEU A 127 -6.99 32.55 110.10
CA LEU A 127 -7.39 32.21 111.48
C LEU A 127 -6.22 32.05 112.47
N VAL A 128 -4.96 32.12 112.00
CA VAL A 128 -3.77 31.76 112.81
C VAL A 128 -2.86 32.95 113.13
N GLU A 129 -2.99 34.09 112.44
CA GLU A 129 -2.10 35.26 112.58
C GLU A 129 -2.43 36.17 113.78
N ASN A 130 -2.40 35.62 115.00
CA ASN A 130 -2.52 36.39 116.25
C ASN A 130 -1.66 35.76 117.37
N ASN A 131 -0.32 35.89 117.29
CA ASN A 131 0.59 36.06 118.46
C ASN A 131 2.10 36.00 118.08
N THR A 132 2.93 36.70 118.88
CA THR A 132 4.36 36.43 119.22
C THR A 132 5.42 36.47 118.09
N GLU A 133 6.70 36.88 118.26
CA GLU A 133 7.46 37.65 119.28
C GLU A 133 8.94 37.82 118.80
N THR A 134 9.69 38.86 119.20
CA THR A 134 11.20 38.88 119.42
C THR A 134 12.17 38.68 118.20
N VAL A 135 13.48 39.01 118.15
CA VAL A 135 14.49 39.72 119.01
C VAL A 135 15.77 40.16 118.21
N VAL A 136 16.40 41.30 118.58
CA VAL A 136 17.85 41.77 118.57
C VAL A 136 18.93 41.02 117.72
N GLY A 137 20.01 41.61 117.14
CA GLY A 137 20.53 43.00 117.08
C GLY A 137 22.07 43.11 116.77
N HIS A 138 22.60 44.36 116.70
CA HIS A 138 23.94 44.86 116.26
C HIS A 138 25.21 44.36 117.05
N ASP A 139 26.50 44.64 116.72
CA ASP A 139 27.13 45.96 116.42
C ASP A 139 28.64 45.91 115.99
N SER A 140 29.25 47.10 115.74
CA SER A 140 30.64 47.57 116.03
C SER A 140 31.56 48.07 114.88
N SER A 141 31.61 49.39 114.69
CA SER A 141 32.52 50.12 113.78
C SER A 141 33.84 50.51 114.48
N MET A 142 34.78 49.56 114.56
CA MET A 142 36.18 49.83 114.92
C MET A 142 37.20 49.21 113.94
N LYS A 143 36.70 48.56 112.87
CA LYS A 143 37.52 47.98 111.77
C LYS A 143 37.92 49.00 110.70
N ASP A 144 37.17 50.10 110.55
CA ASP A 144 37.18 50.88 109.31
C ASP A 144 38.48 51.68 109.09
N ILE A 145 39.18 52.08 110.16
CA ILE A 145 40.45 52.83 110.06
C ILE A 145 41.64 51.91 109.70
N LEU A 146 41.58 50.62 110.06
CA LEU A 146 42.56 49.63 109.58
C LEU A 146 42.28 49.20 108.12
N ARG A 147 41.03 49.31 107.67
CA ARG A 147 40.61 48.97 106.31
C ARG A 147 41.23 49.90 105.26
N GLN A 148 41.16 51.21 105.47
CA GLN A 148 41.62 52.21 104.47
C GLN A 148 43.11 52.13 104.11
N LYS A 149 43.97 51.71 105.04
CA LYS A 149 45.40 51.50 104.76
C LYS A 149 45.67 50.20 103.99
N GLN A 150 44.81 49.20 104.16
CA GLN A 150 44.88 47.95 103.41
C GLN A 150 44.31 48.17 101.99
N GLU A 151 43.16 48.85 101.87
CA GLU A 151 42.52 49.21 100.60
C GLU A 151 43.48 49.90 99.63
N LEU A 152 44.17 50.98 100.03
CA LEU A 152 45.16 51.67 99.17
C LEU A 152 46.37 50.80 98.78
N LYS A 153 46.69 49.78 99.59
CA LYS A 153 47.81 48.88 99.31
C LYS A 153 47.40 47.79 98.32
N ASP A 154 46.18 47.28 98.46
CA ASP A 154 45.54 46.34 97.56
C ASP A 154 45.21 46.99 96.21
N GLU A 155 44.81 48.27 96.17
CA GLU A 155 44.57 49.04 94.93
C GLU A 155 45.83 49.11 94.06
N ARG A 156 46.99 49.41 94.66
CA ARG A 156 48.28 49.46 93.96
C ARG A 156 48.77 48.06 93.53
N ASP A 157 48.45 47.00 94.26
CA ASP A 157 48.70 45.62 93.78
C ASP A 157 47.70 45.19 92.69
N SER A 158 46.47 45.75 92.68
CA SER A 158 45.47 45.52 91.63
C SER A 158 45.84 46.21 90.32
N LEU A 159 46.27 47.47 90.37
CA LEU A 159 46.71 48.22 89.18
C LEU A 159 47.98 47.62 88.55
N VAL A 160 48.88 47.04 89.35
CA VAL A 160 50.02 46.28 88.82
C VAL A 160 49.56 44.99 88.14
N LYS A 161 48.58 44.27 88.71
CA LYS A 161 47.98 43.11 88.05
C LYS A 161 47.27 43.47 86.75
N GLU A 162 46.49 44.55 86.69
CA GLU A 162 45.88 45.03 85.43
C GLU A 162 46.95 45.39 84.39
N CYS A 163 48.06 45.98 84.81
CA CYS A 163 49.20 46.27 83.91
C CYS A 163 49.88 44.99 83.39
N ASP A 164 50.03 43.96 84.22
CA ASP A 164 50.58 42.66 83.81
C ASP A 164 49.58 41.87 82.94
N GLU A 165 48.28 41.90 83.24
CA GLU A 165 47.21 41.32 82.43
C GLU A 165 47.13 41.99 81.06
N HIS A 166 47.17 43.32 80.99
CA HIS A 166 47.23 44.05 79.71
C HIS A 166 48.55 43.82 78.95
N ARG A 167 49.69 43.55 79.62
CA ARG A 167 50.90 43.09 78.94
C ARG A 167 50.72 41.70 78.32
N VAL A 168 50.10 40.77 79.03
CA VAL A 168 49.78 39.43 78.51
C VAL A 168 48.75 39.49 77.38
N GLU A 169 47.77 40.40 77.43
CA GLU A 169 46.87 40.67 76.31
C GLU A 169 47.57 41.31 75.13
N LEU A 170 48.54 42.21 75.35
CA LEU A 170 49.38 42.79 74.31
C LEU A 170 50.22 41.70 73.62
N GLU A 171 50.89 40.84 74.39
CA GLU A 171 51.67 39.71 73.86
C GLU A 171 50.78 38.77 73.03
N LYS A 172 49.62 38.34 73.56
CA LYS A 172 48.64 37.53 72.80
C LYS A 172 48.12 38.23 71.55
N ASN A 173 47.89 39.54 71.59
CA ASN A 173 47.47 40.28 70.40
C ASN A 173 48.61 40.42 69.38
N THR A 174 49.87 40.58 69.80
CA THR A 174 51.02 40.56 68.88
C THR A 174 51.24 39.18 68.27
N GLU A 175 51.13 38.09 69.04
CA GLU A 175 51.16 36.72 68.50
C GLU A 175 50.01 36.49 67.49
N ARG A 176 48.81 37.01 67.78
CA ARG A 176 47.67 36.93 66.86
C ARG A 176 47.87 37.76 65.59
N ILE A 177 48.50 38.93 65.68
CA ILE A 177 48.87 39.75 64.51
C ILE A 177 49.90 39.01 63.66
N ILE A 178 50.98 38.49 64.27
CA ILE A 178 52.01 37.69 63.56
C ILE A 178 51.36 36.48 62.90
N GLY A 179 50.46 35.76 63.58
CA GLY A 179 49.73 34.64 62.99
C GLY A 179 48.81 35.01 61.82
N LEU A 180 48.23 36.21 61.81
CA LEU A 180 47.42 36.73 60.70
C LEU A 180 48.28 37.24 59.53
N GLU A 181 49.44 37.83 59.81
CA GLU A 181 50.46 38.18 58.81
C GLU A 181 51.00 36.91 58.12
N ASP A 182 51.25 35.85 58.89
CA ASP A 182 51.71 34.56 58.38
C ASP A 182 50.62 33.86 57.53
N GLN A 183 49.35 33.95 57.94
CA GLN A 183 48.21 33.47 57.14
C GLN A 183 47.99 34.27 55.86
N THR A 184 48.14 35.60 55.90
CA THR A 184 48.02 36.43 54.69
C THR A 184 49.20 36.24 53.74
N ALA A 185 50.41 36.01 54.25
CA ALA A 185 51.56 35.62 53.43
C ALA A 185 51.34 34.26 52.73
N ARG A 186 50.81 33.26 53.43
CA ARG A 186 50.43 31.96 52.84
C ARG A 186 49.35 32.11 51.77
N ALA A 187 48.28 32.85 52.06
CA ALA A 187 47.21 33.12 51.09
C ALA A 187 47.70 33.89 49.86
N LEU A 188 48.67 34.81 50.01
CA LEU A 188 49.29 35.51 48.88
C LEU A 188 50.15 34.58 48.02
N ASN A 189 50.85 33.61 48.61
CA ASN A 189 51.58 32.58 47.88
C ASN A 189 50.61 31.63 47.15
N GLU A 190 49.55 31.15 47.80
CA GLU A 190 48.50 30.33 47.16
C GLU A 190 47.83 31.09 46.00
N ILE A 191 47.56 32.39 46.13
CA ILE A 191 47.07 33.24 45.03
C ILE A 191 48.10 33.35 43.91
N GLY A 192 49.40 33.33 44.21
CA GLY A 192 50.49 33.30 43.23
C GLY A 192 50.53 32.00 42.43
N GLU A 193 50.45 30.87 43.13
CA GLU A 193 50.40 29.52 42.54
C GLU A 193 49.12 29.35 41.69
N LEU A 194 47.95 29.71 42.22
CA LEU A 194 46.68 29.69 41.49
C LEU A 194 46.71 30.60 40.25
N LYS A 195 47.40 31.74 40.28
CA LYS A 195 47.60 32.58 39.09
C LYS A 195 48.49 31.89 38.04
N GLN A 196 49.55 31.20 38.45
CA GLN A 196 50.36 30.39 37.52
C GLN A 196 49.55 29.23 36.94
N ASP A 197 48.76 28.53 37.76
CA ASP A 197 47.89 27.45 37.29
C ASP A 197 46.81 27.96 36.32
N ILE A 198 46.16 29.09 36.60
CA ILE A 198 45.25 29.74 35.65
C ILE A 198 45.97 30.10 34.35
N GLN A 199 47.20 30.61 34.42
CA GLN A 199 48.00 30.92 33.23
C GLN A 199 48.44 29.67 32.45
N PHE A 200 48.71 28.56 33.14
CA PHE A 200 49.01 27.27 32.52
C PHE A 200 47.76 26.68 31.86
N LYS A 201 46.61 26.65 32.56
CA LYS A 201 45.33 26.14 32.05
C LYS A 201 44.79 26.97 30.90
N THR A 202 44.95 28.30 30.89
CA THR A 202 44.58 29.15 29.75
C THR A 202 45.48 28.92 28.53
N ASN A 203 46.79 28.70 28.73
CA ASN A 203 47.69 28.31 27.64
C ASN A 203 47.37 26.92 27.08
N ASP A 204 47.06 25.94 27.93
CA ASP A 204 46.64 24.61 27.47
C ASP A 204 45.25 24.63 26.81
N ALA A 205 44.30 25.44 27.29
CA ALA A 205 43.03 25.67 26.61
C ALA A 205 43.26 26.30 25.22
N ALA A 206 44.19 27.26 25.08
CA ALA A 206 44.54 27.86 23.80
C ALA A 206 45.23 26.86 22.84
N LYS A 207 46.08 25.95 23.36
CA LYS A 207 46.63 24.83 22.57
C LYS A 207 45.53 23.86 22.14
N ALA A 208 44.62 23.49 23.04
CA ALA A 208 43.50 22.61 22.75
C ALA A 208 42.55 23.22 21.72
N LEU A 209 42.31 24.55 21.78
CA LEU A 209 41.53 25.26 20.77
C LEU A 209 42.19 25.21 19.39
N ARG A 210 43.51 25.47 19.31
CA ARG A 210 44.27 25.35 18.04
C ARG A 210 44.36 23.92 17.51
N ALA A 211 44.42 22.93 18.40
CA ALA A 211 44.35 21.52 18.02
C ALA A 211 42.96 21.15 17.49
N LYS A 212 41.89 21.64 18.15
CA LYS A 212 40.51 21.52 17.68
C LYS A 212 40.32 22.17 16.31
N GLU A 213 40.78 23.40 16.09
CA GLU A 213 40.68 24.09 14.79
C GLU A 213 41.44 23.35 13.66
N LYS A 214 42.56 22.71 13.97
CA LYS A 214 43.28 21.83 13.02
C LYS A 214 42.46 20.57 12.72
N LEU A 215 41.98 19.88 13.76
CA LEU A 215 41.14 18.70 13.62
C LEU A 215 39.82 19.02 12.89
N GLU A 216 39.20 20.18 13.09
CA GLU A 216 38.01 20.61 12.36
C GLU A 216 38.31 20.86 10.87
N LYS A 217 39.49 21.40 10.53
CA LYS A 217 39.95 21.51 9.14
C LYS A 217 40.26 20.14 8.52
N GLU A 218 40.91 19.25 9.26
CA GLU A 218 41.18 17.87 8.81
C GLU A 218 39.88 17.07 8.64
N ILE A 219 38.92 17.19 9.57
CA ILE A 219 37.57 16.61 9.46
C ILE A 219 36.81 17.21 8.27
N SER A 220 36.94 18.52 8.00
CA SER A 220 36.34 19.16 6.81
C SER A 220 36.93 18.60 5.50
N VAL A 221 38.26 18.44 5.43
CA VAL A 221 38.94 17.83 4.27
C VAL A 221 38.54 16.35 4.13
N VAL A 222 38.54 15.57 5.21
CA VAL A 222 38.12 14.16 5.20
C VAL A 222 36.64 14.02 4.86
N ALA A 223 35.77 14.93 5.27
CA ALA A 223 34.36 14.97 4.88
C ALA A 223 34.20 15.30 3.38
N SER A 224 35.02 16.20 2.83
CA SER A 224 35.04 16.48 1.38
C SER A 224 35.54 15.27 0.57
N ALA A 225 36.57 14.56 1.04
CA ALA A 225 37.09 13.35 0.43
C ALA A 225 36.09 12.19 0.54
N ARG A 226 35.42 12.05 1.70
CA ARG A 226 34.36 11.07 1.93
C ARG A 226 33.14 11.32 1.05
N THR A 227 32.69 12.56 0.91
CA THR A 227 31.54 12.89 0.03
C THR A 227 31.89 12.68 -1.45
N ALA A 228 33.13 12.97 -1.86
CA ALA A 228 33.62 12.60 -3.20
C ALA A 228 33.64 11.07 -3.40
N ALA A 229 34.16 10.30 -2.44
CA ALA A 229 34.17 8.85 -2.48
C ALA A 229 32.76 8.23 -2.42
N GLU A 230 31.81 8.82 -1.67
CA GLU A 230 30.40 8.42 -1.66
C GLU A 230 29.71 8.72 -3.02
N LEU A 231 30.08 9.80 -3.70
CA LEU A 231 29.64 10.12 -5.07
C LEU A 231 30.21 9.13 -6.10
N GLU A 232 31.46 8.71 -5.95
CA GLU A 232 32.12 7.76 -6.83
C GLU A 232 31.63 6.32 -6.58
N ALA A 233 31.42 5.95 -5.32
CA ALA A 233 30.74 4.71 -4.92
C ALA A 233 29.29 4.67 -5.42
N LYS A 234 28.56 5.79 -5.40
CA LYS A 234 27.24 5.89 -6.06
C LYS A 234 27.34 5.65 -7.56
N LYS A 235 28.26 6.32 -8.29
CA LYS A 235 28.46 6.07 -9.73
C LYS A 235 28.77 4.61 -10.04
N LEU A 236 29.64 3.96 -9.26
CA LEU A 236 29.96 2.54 -9.40
C LEU A 236 28.76 1.65 -9.04
N SER A 237 28.00 1.99 -8.01
CA SER A 237 26.75 1.30 -7.64
C SER A 237 25.69 1.42 -8.74
N ASP A 238 25.54 2.59 -9.37
CA ASP A 238 24.61 2.83 -10.49
C ASP A 238 25.02 2.06 -11.75
N GLN A 239 26.32 1.97 -12.03
CA GLN A 239 26.85 1.12 -13.10
C GLN A 239 26.62 -0.37 -12.83
N LEU A 240 26.83 -0.81 -11.59
CA LEU A 240 26.62 -2.20 -11.18
C LEU A 240 25.13 -2.56 -11.13
N ALA A 241 24.26 -1.61 -10.77
CA ALA A 241 22.80 -1.72 -10.87
C ALA A 241 22.33 -1.80 -12.33
N LYS A 242 22.89 -0.99 -13.24
CA LYS A 242 22.65 -1.14 -14.69
C LYS A 242 23.08 -2.51 -15.21
N LYS A 243 24.26 -3.00 -14.83
CA LYS A 243 24.75 -4.32 -15.26
C LYS A 243 23.92 -5.47 -14.67
N LYS A 244 23.42 -5.35 -13.44
CA LYS A 244 22.43 -6.28 -12.87
C LYS A 244 21.10 -6.23 -13.61
N ALA A 245 20.55 -5.05 -13.89
CA ALA A 245 19.31 -4.91 -14.65
C ALA A 245 19.44 -5.47 -16.09
N GLU A 246 20.58 -5.29 -16.74
CA GLU A 246 20.89 -5.96 -18.02
C GLU A 246 20.85 -7.48 -17.87
N HIS A 247 21.59 -8.04 -16.90
CA HIS A 247 21.61 -9.47 -16.58
C HIS A 247 20.22 -10.03 -16.29
N ASP A 248 19.46 -9.39 -15.39
CA ASP A 248 18.14 -9.86 -14.96
C ASP A 248 17.14 -9.83 -16.12
N THR A 249 17.27 -8.89 -17.05
CA THR A 249 16.43 -8.86 -18.27
C THR A 249 16.83 -9.92 -19.30
N VAL A 250 18.06 -10.43 -19.27
CA VAL A 250 18.45 -11.63 -20.03
C VAL A 250 17.90 -12.88 -19.33
N VAL A 251 17.96 -12.97 -18.00
CA VAL A 251 17.40 -14.08 -17.22
C VAL A 251 15.87 -14.18 -17.41
N GLU A 252 15.15 -13.06 -17.33
CA GLU A 252 13.70 -12.98 -17.60
C GLU A 252 13.34 -13.47 -19.01
N LYS A 253 14.08 -13.02 -20.04
CA LYS A 253 13.87 -13.50 -21.42
C LYS A 253 14.11 -15.01 -21.55
N THR A 254 15.20 -15.52 -20.97
CA THR A 254 15.50 -16.96 -20.96
C THR A 254 14.43 -17.76 -20.21
N ARG A 255 13.92 -17.22 -19.10
CA ARG A 255 12.82 -17.81 -18.31
C ARG A 255 11.50 -17.81 -19.08
N ALA A 256 11.17 -16.73 -19.78
CA ALA A 256 9.96 -16.64 -20.61
C ALA A 256 10.00 -17.64 -21.77
N ILE A 257 11.14 -17.76 -22.46
CA ILE A 257 11.36 -18.78 -23.51
C ILE A 257 11.21 -20.19 -22.93
N ARG A 258 11.77 -20.46 -21.75
CA ARG A 258 11.65 -21.76 -21.07
C ARG A 258 10.20 -22.08 -20.68
N ILE A 259 9.46 -21.13 -20.11
CA ILE A 259 8.03 -21.30 -19.78
C ILE A 259 7.18 -21.52 -21.04
N ALA A 260 7.49 -20.85 -22.15
CA ALA A 260 6.82 -21.07 -23.42
C ALA A 260 7.10 -22.48 -23.98
N ALA A 261 8.36 -22.95 -23.90
CA ALA A 261 8.74 -24.31 -24.28
C ALA A 261 8.07 -25.38 -23.38
N ASP A 262 8.05 -25.17 -22.05
CA ASP A 262 7.39 -26.07 -21.11
C ASP A 262 5.87 -26.15 -21.33
N ARG A 263 5.22 -25.02 -21.66
CA ARG A 263 3.80 -24.98 -22.06
C ARG A 263 3.56 -25.75 -23.36
N ALA A 264 4.33 -25.44 -24.41
CA ALA A 264 4.21 -26.15 -25.69
C ALA A 264 4.44 -27.67 -25.53
N HIS A 265 5.40 -28.08 -24.70
CA HIS A 265 5.66 -29.49 -24.42
C HIS A 265 4.52 -30.15 -23.62
N LYS A 266 3.90 -29.41 -22.67
CA LYS A 266 2.72 -29.86 -21.94
C LYS A 266 1.49 -29.97 -22.85
N ASP A 267 1.31 -29.05 -23.78
CA ASP A 267 0.20 -29.07 -24.74
C ASP A 267 0.38 -30.20 -25.76
N ILE A 268 1.60 -30.47 -26.23
CA ILE A 268 1.92 -31.67 -27.01
C ILE A 268 1.57 -32.94 -26.22
N LYS A 269 2.01 -33.07 -24.95
CA LYS A 269 1.65 -34.23 -24.11
C LYS A 269 0.14 -34.34 -23.86
N ASN A 270 -0.57 -33.22 -23.72
CA ASN A 270 -2.02 -33.19 -23.55
C ASN A 270 -2.75 -33.62 -24.84
N LEU A 271 -2.25 -33.22 -26.01
CA LEU A 271 -2.78 -33.65 -27.31
C LEU A 271 -2.51 -35.13 -27.57
N ASP A 272 -1.31 -35.61 -27.27
CA ASP A 272 -0.91 -37.01 -27.40
C ASP A 272 -1.74 -37.90 -26.46
N HIS A 273 -1.92 -37.49 -25.20
CA HIS A 273 -2.76 -38.19 -24.23
C HIS A 273 -4.26 -38.11 -24.57
N LYS A 274 -4.73 -37.04 -25.23
CA LYS A 274 -6.08 -36.99 -25.82
C LYS A 274 -6.22 -37.93 -27.00
N LEU A 275 -5.23 -38.00 -27.90
CA LEU A 275 -5.22 -38.86 -29.07
C LEU A 275 -5.25 -40.34 -28.65
N ILE A 276 -4.41 -40.73 -27.70
CA ILE A 276 -4.42 -42.05 -27.06
C ILE A 276 -5.80 -42.34 -26.44
N LYS A 277 -6.35 -41.41 -25.65
CA LYS A 277 -7.70 -41.58 -25.06
C LYS A 277 -8.80 -41.73 -26.10
N THR A 278 -8.83 -40.91 -27.14
CA THR A 278 -9.83 -41.06 -28.22
C THR A 278 -9.68 -42.37 -28.99
N ASN A 279 -8.45 -42.90 -29.11
CA ASN A 279 -8.20 -44.18 -29.75
C ASN A 279 -8.59 -45.37 -28.85
N GLU A 280 -8.32 -45.27 -27.54
CA GLU A 280 -8.84 -46.20 -26.54
C GLU A 280 -10.37 -46.16 -26.44
N GLU A 281 -10.98 -44.97 -26.52
CA GLU A 281 -12.43 -44.79 -26.52
C GLU A 281 -13.06 -45.34 -27.80
N LEU A 282 -12.39 -45.22 -28.96
CA LEU A 282 -12.82 -45.85 -30.21
C LEU A 282 -12.75 -47.38 -30.12
N LEU A 283 -11.67 -47.95 -29.57
CA LEU A 283 -11.55 -49.39 -29.33
C LEU A 283 -12.58 -49.90 -28.31
N LYS A 284 -12.80 -49.15 -27.22
CA LYS A 284 -13.85 -49.43 -26.22
C LYS A 284 -15.24 -49.30 -26.82
N GLN A 285 -15.50 -48.34 -27.72
CA GLN A 285 -16.75 -48.23 -28.47
C GLN A 285 -16.95 -49.44 -29.39
N GLN A 286 -15.91 -49.92 -30.06
CA GLN A 286 -15.98 -51.14 -30.88
C GLN A 286 -16.27 -52.39 -30.03
N GLU A 287 -15.58 -52.57 -28.89
CA GLU A 287 -15.91 -53.63 -27.93
C GLU A 287 -17.33 -53.52 -27.38
N VAL A 288 -17.77 -52.32 -27.00
CA VAL A 288 -19.11 -52.05 -26.47
C VAL A 288 -20.17 -52.27 -27.55
N THR A 289 -19.91 -51.97 -28.82
CA THR A 289 -20.83 -52.28 -29.93
C THR A 289 -20.95 -53.80 -30.12
N GLY A 290 -19.85 -54.54 -29.97
CA GLY A 290 -19.86 -56.01 -29.96
C GLY A 290 -20.60 -56.60 -28.77
N LYS A 291 -20.33 -56.09 -27.55
CA LYS A 291 -20.98 -56.52 -26.30
C LYS A 291 -22.46 -56.18 -26.27
N LEU A 292 -22.87 -54.97 -26.65
CA LEU A 292 -24.27 -54.58 -26.82
C LEU A 292 -25.00 -55.42 -27.89
N GLY A 293 -24.27 -55.98 -28.86
CA GLY A 293 -24.82 -56.97 -29.79
C GLY A 293 -25.25 -58.28 -29.09
N GLY A 294 -24.41 -58.79 -28.19
CA GLY A 294 -24.70 -59.97 -27.35
C GLY A 294 -25.70 -59.67 -26.22
N GLU A 295 -25.49 -58.59 -25.48
CA GLU A 295 -26.39 -58.13 -24.42
C GLU A 295 -27.79 -57.82 -24.96
N LYS A 296 -27.94 -57.32 -26.20
CA LYS A 296 -29.27 -57.19 -26.83
C LYS A 296 -29.96 -58.54 -27.03
N THR A 297 -29.22 -59.61 -27.33
CA THR A 297 -29.80 -60.96 -27.44
C THR A 297 -30.10 -61.58 -26.06
N GLU A 298 -29.32 -61.25 -25.03
CA GLU A 298 -29.55 -61.71 -23.66
C GLU A 298 -30.68 -60.92 -22.95
N LEU A 299 -30.73 -59.59 -23.07
CA LEU A 299 -31.80 -58.75 -22.51
C LEU A 299 -33.18 -59.06 -23.11
N VAL A 300 -33.28 -59.54 -24.36
CA VAL A 300 -34.57 -60.00 -24.92
C VAL A 300 -35.05 -61.28 -24.21
N CYS A 301 -34.15 -62.14 -23.75
CA CYS A 301 -34.48 -63.29 -22.91
C CYS A 301 -34.75 -62.89 -21.45
N GLU A 302 -33.95 -61.99 -20.87
CA GLU A 302 -34.16 -61.52 -19.49
C GLU A 302 -35.40 -60.65 -19.32
N LEU A 303 -35.75 -59.78 -20.29
CA LEU A 303 -36.99 -59.00 -20.23
C LEU A 303 -38.21 -59.90 -20.14
N ARG A 304 -38.23 -61.04 -20.85
CA ARG A 304 -39.32 -62.02 -20.75
C ARG A 304 -39.42 -62.65 -19.36
N ILE A 305 -38.30 -62.84 -18.66
CA ILE A 305 -38.27 -63.36 -17.28
C ILE A 305 -38.66 -62.26 -16.28
N ARG A 306 -38.21 -61.01 -16.50
CA ARG A 306 -38.54 -59.86 -15.64
C ARG A 306 -40.00 -59.41 -15.78
N GLU A 307 -40.63 -59.58 -16.94
CA GLU A 307 -42.07 -59.36 -17.12
C GLU A 307 -42.89 -60.33 -16.23
N ASP A 308 -42.48 -61.59 -16.14
CA ASP A 308 -43.08 -62.59 -15.25
C ASP A 308 -42.80 -62.30 -13.75
N GLU A 309 -41.64 -61.74 -13.39
CA GLU A 309 -41.34 -61.32 -12.00
C GLU A 309 -42.03 -60.00 -11.59
N ILE A 310 -42.25 -59.07 -12.53
CA ILE A 310 -43.03 -57.84 -12.26
C ILE A 310 -44.50 -58.18 -11.99
N SER A 311 -45.01 -59.28 -12.54
CA SER A 311 -46.32 -59.85 -12.21
C SER A 311 -46.41 -60.32 -10.75
N THR A 312 -45.37 -60.97 -10.23
CA THR A 312 -45.37 -61.48 -8.84
C THR A 312 -45.13 -60.35 -7.82
N LEU A 313 -44.21 -59.42 -8.07
CA LEU A 313 -43.91 -58.29 -7.18
C LEU A 313 -45.08 -57.30 -7.03
N LYS A 314 -45.91 -57.12 -8.07
CA LYS A 314 -47.17 -56.34 -7.97
C LYS A 314 -48.15 -56.91 -6.94
N ASN A 315 -48.11 -58.22 -6.66
CA ASN A 315 -48.97 -58.86 -5.66
C ASN A 315 -48.42 -58.72 -4.22
N GLU A 316 -47.13 -58.41 -4.05
CA GLU A 316 -46.51 -58.20 -2.73
C GLU A 316 -46.62 -56.75 -2.24
N ILE A 317 -46.53 -55.77 -3.15
CA ILE A 317 -46.74 -54.34 -2.83
C ILE A 317 -48.13 -54.10 -2.21
N ASN A 318 -49.16 -54.81 -2.67
CA ASN A 318 -50.51 -54.76 -2.10
C ASN A 318 -50.64 -55.35 -0.68
N ARG A 319 -49.65 -56.13 -0.19
CA ARG A 319 -49.61 -56.62 1.20
C ARG A 319 -48.90 -55.62 2.12
N ASN A 320 -47.78 -55.04 1.69
CA ASN A 320 -47.00 -54.11 2.52
C ASN A 320 -47.74 -52.78 2.78
N ASN A 321 -48.54 -52.29 1.83
CA ASN A 321 -49.37 -51.09 2.03
C ASN A 321 -50.41 -51.23 3.17
N LYS A 322 -50.78 -52.45 3.58
CA LYS A 322 -51.69 -52.67 4.74
C LYS A 322 -50.99 -52.66 6.10
N ILE A 323 -49.66 -52.62 6.14
CA ILE A 323 -48.87 -52.60 7.39
C ILE A 323 -48.47 -51.16 7.75
N MET A 324 -48.22 -50.31 6.75
CA MET A 324 -47.85 -48.90 6.95
C MET A 324 -48.93 -48.08 7.67
N GLU A 325 -50.21 -48.36 7.45
CA GLU A 325 -51.35 -47.68 8.09
C GLU A 325 -51.36 -47.84 9.62
N LYS A 326 -50.84 -48.97 10.14
CA LYS A 326 -50.91 -49.29 11.58
C LYS A 326 -49.77 -48.70 12.43
N LEU A 327 -48.70 -48.19 11.81
CA LEU A 327 -47.57 -47.59 12.52
C LEU A 327 -47.70 -46.06 12.66
N LYS A 328 -48.53 -45.40 11.83
CA LYS A 328 -48.78 -43.95 11.92
C LYS A 328 -49.54 -43.54 13.19
N VAL A 329 -50.32 -44.45 13.79
CA VAL A 329 -51.19 -44.17 14.96
C VAL A 329 -50.46 -44.26 16.31
N LYS A 330 -49.21 -44.76 16.36
CA LYS A 330 -48.45 -44.89 17.61
C LYS A 330 -47.53 -43.71 17.96
N ILE A 331 -47.29 -42.78 17.04
CA ILE A 331 -46.41 -41.62 17.27
C ILE A 331 -47.19 -40.43 17.88
N GLN A 332 -48.50 -40.30 17.61
CA GLN A 332 -49.38 -39.27 18.20
C GLN A 332 -49.82 -39.54 19.66
N LYS A 333 -49.20 -40.48 20.38
CA LYS A 333 -49.53 -40.78 21.78
C LYS A 333 -48.41 -40.53 22.79
N SER A 334 -47.21 -40.11 22.38
CA SER A 334 -46.12 -39.79 23.31
C SER A 334 -45.90 -38.29 23.53
N GLU A 335 -46.63 -37.40 22.85
CA GLU A 335 -46.49 -35.94 23.00
C GLU A 335 -47.54 -35.32 23.94
N THR A 336 -48.58 -36.06 24.36
CA THR A 336 -49.64 -35.55 25.25
C THR A 336 -49.42 -35.82 26.73
N VAL A 337 -48.36 -36.55 27.13
CA VAL A 337 -48.06 -36.86 28.54
C VAL A 337 -47.13 -35.82 29.18
N HIS A 338 -46.55 -34.92 28.38
CA HIS A 338 -45.63 -33.90 28.88
C HIS A 338 -46.32 -32.67 29.49
N MET A 339 -47.66 -32.58 29.40
CA MET A 339 -48.46 -31.41 29.80
C MET A 339 -49.25 -31.62 31.11
N GLU A 340 -49.28 -32.84 31.67
CA GLU A 340 -50.02 -33.16 32.90
C GLU A 340 -49.11 -33.14 34.15
N LEU A 341 -47.77 -33.16 33.99
CA LEU A 341 -46.80 -33.16 35.10
C LEU A 341 -46.46 -31.77 35.65
N ASP A 342 -46.81 -30.69 34.97
CA ASP A 342 -46.59 -29.32 35.46
C ASP A 342 -47.65 -28.85 36.46
N GLN A 343 -48.76 -29.59 36.61
CA GLN A 343 -49.92 -29.15 37.39
C GLN A 343 -49.98 -29.71 38.83
N GLU A 344 -49.19 -30.75 39.16
CA GLU A 344 -49.07 -31.26 40.55
C GLU A 344 -48.08 -30.46 41.43
N ARG A 345 -47.27 -29.58 40.83
CA ARG A 345 -46.28 -28.76 41.56
C ARG A 345 -46.93 -27.68 42.43
N ASP A 346 -48.04 -27.10 41.97
CA ASP A 346 -48.60 -25.89 42.59
C ASP A 346 -49.62 -26.19 43.72
N ASP A 347 -50.19 -27.40 43.77
CA ASP A 347 -51.15 -27.82 44.81
C ASP A 347 -50.50 -28.15 46.18
N LEU A 348 -49.20 -28.44 46.22
CA LEU A 348 -48.48 -28.67 47.48
C LEU A 348 -48.14 -27.38 48.25
N LYS A 349 -48.38 -26.20 47.66
CA LYS A 349 -48.11 -24.90 48.28
C LYS A 349 -49.19 -24.45 49.28
N ASN A 350 -50.39 -25.02 49.22
CA ASN A 350 -51.58 -24.55 49.94
C ASN A 350 -51.91 -25.32 51.25
N LYS A 351 -51.08 -26.28 51.68
CA LYS A 351 -51.31 -27.05 52.92
C LYS A 351 -50.48 -26.62 54.13
N ALA A 352 -49.51 -25.73 53.97
CA ALA A 352 -48.69 -25.22 55.08
C ALA A 352 -49.38 -24.10 55.91
N ALA A 353 -50.34 -23.37 55.32
CA ALA A 353 -50.99 -22.20 55.93
C ALA A 353 -52.05 -22.52 57.02
N ALA A 354 -52.23 -23.80 57.37
CA ALA A 354 -53.28 -24.25 58.30
C ALA A 354 -52.82 -24.39 59.77
N LEU A 355 -51.52 -24.33 60.07
CA LEU A 355 -50.96 -24.60 61.41
C LEU A 355 -50.58 -23.35 62.22
N GLU A 356 -50.68 -22.14 61.67
CA GLU A 356 -50.36 -20.91 62.41
C GLU A 356 -51.53 -20.37 63.26
N LYS A 357 -52.73 -20.91 63.09
CA LYS A 357 -53.96 -20.41 63.74
C LYS A 357 -54.12 -20.81 65.22
N ASP A 358 -53.37 -21.80 65.68
CA ASP A 358 -53.49 -22.31 67.06
C ASP A 358 -52.75 -21.45 68.11
N ARG A 359 -51.97 -20.45 67.69
CA ARG A 359 -51.21 -19.58 68.60
C ARG A 359 -52.08 -18.56 69.34
N ASP A 360 -53.20 -18.13 68.75
CA ASP A 360 -53.97 -16.96 69.22
C ASP A 360 -54.89 -17.25 70.43
N MET A 361 -54.99 -18.50 70.89
CA MET A 361 -55.74 -18.85 72.11
C MET A 361 -54.97 -18.62 73.42
N ALA A 362 -53.65 -18.38 73.37
CA ALA A 362 -52.82 -18.22 74.57
C ALA A 362 -52.96 -16.85 75.30
N ILE A 363 -53.64 -15.87 74.71
CA ILE A 363 -53.63 -14.46 75.18
C ILE A 363 -54.71 -14.16 76.25
N LYS A 364 -55.69 -15.04 76.48
CA LYS A 364 -56.87 -14.74 77.33
C LYS A 364 -56.79 -15.11 78.83
N LEU A 365 -55.61 -15.45 79.35
CA LEU A 365 -55.46 -15.94 80.74
C LEU A 365 -54.65 -15.03 81.70
N ALA A 366 -54.17 -13.87 81.24
CA ALA A 366 -53.22 -13.03 81.99
C ALA A 366 -53.80 -11.80 82.72
N GLU A 367 -55.12 -11.54 82.66
CA GLU A 367 -55.71 -10.25 83.11
C GLU A 367 -56.34 -10.24 84.52
N ILE A 368 -56.30 -11.34 85.28
CA ILE A 368 -57.08 -11.47 86.53
C ILE A 368 -56.34 -11.00 87.80
N ASP A 369 -55.01 -11.12 87.89
CA ASP A 369 -54.28 -11.00 89.17
C ASP A 369 -53.98 -9.56 89.66
N LYS A 370 -54.61 -8.54 89.08
CA LYS A 370 -54.36 -7.12 89.36
C LYS A 370 -55.22 -6.53 90.51
N LYS A 371 -55.58 -7.30 91.56
CA LYS A 371 -56.68 -6.90 92.48
C LYS A 371 -56.55 -7.15 94.00
N GLN A 372 -55.37 -7.43 94.57
CA GLN A 372 -55.27 -7.87 95.99
C GLN A 372 -54.24 -7.15 96.92
N LEU A 373 -53.79 -5.91 96.64
CA LEU A 373 -52.65 -5.31 97.37
C LEU A 373 -52.79 -3.87 97.95
N GLU A 374 -53.99 -3.28 98.11
CA GLU A 374 -54.12 -1.84 98.43
C GLU A 374 -54.91 -1.42 99.71
N GLU A 375 -55.28 -2.30 100.65
CA GLU A 375 -56.37 -1.97 101.62
C GLU A 375 -56.15 -2.10 103.15
N LEU A 376 -54.91 -2.10 103.69
CA LEU A 376 -54.71 -2.19 105.16
C LEU A 376 -53.73 -1.17 105.80
N ALA A 377 -54.30 -0.35 106.69
CA ALA A 377 -53.71 0.38 107.84
C ALA A 377 -53.19 1.83 107.65
N ARG A 378 -54.06 2.79 108.03
CA ARG A 378 -53.70 4.13 108.55
C ARG A 378 -54.00 4.22 110.06
N GLU A 379 -53.52 5.31 110.69
CA GLU A 379 -54.07 6.02 111.87
C GLU A 379 -54.10 5.30 113.25
N ARG A 380 -53.58 5.95 114.33
CA ARG A 380 -54.41 6.48 115.44
C ARG A 380 -53.75 7.46 116.46
N ASP A 381 -53.00 7.00 117.46
CA ASP A 381 -53.49 7.23 118.85
C ASP A 381 -52.93 8.38 119.75
N ILE A 382 -51.63 8.72 119.77
CA ILE A 382 -50.99 9.30 120.99
C ILE A 382 -50.61 10.79 120.86
N LEU A 383 -51.20 11.68 121.69
CA LEU A 383 -50.89 13.13 121.80
C LEU A 383 -51.47 13.77 123.09
N ASP A 384 -51.07 13.37 124.31
CA ASP A 384 -51.80 13.80 125.53
C ASP A 384 -50.97 14.00 126.83
N ASN A 385 -51.24 15.11 127.55
CA ASN A 385 -50.93 15.44 128.98
C ASN A 385 -49.58 16.08 129.48
N ASN A 386 -49.65 17.40 129.80
CA ASN A 386 -49.54 18.03 131.16
C ASN A 386 -48.19 18.20 131.95
N LEU A 387 -48.04 19.05 133.00
CA LEU A 387 -48.63 20.36 133.43
C LEU A 387 -47.96 20.96 134.74
N LEU A 388 -47.54 22.25 134.70
CA LEU A 388 -47.37 23.33 135.72
C LEU A 388 -47.10 23.17 137.27
N LYS A 389 -46.13 23.98 137.77
CA LYS A 389 -46.09 24.99 138.91
C LYS A 389 -46.57 24.72 140.37
N ALA A 390 -45.72 24.98 141.40
CA ALA A 390 -46.09 25.53 142.75
C ALA A 390 -44.92 25.97 143.70
N ALA A 391 -45.20 26.93 144.62
CA ALA A 391 -44.65 27.21 145.99
C ALA A 391 -43.33 28.01 146.27
N SER A 392 -43.43 29.07 147.11
CA SER A 392 -42.32 29.79 147.83
C SER A 392 -42.83 30.77 148.95
N ALA A 393 -41.97 31.17 149.91
CA ALA A 393 -41.98 32.38 150.80
C ALA A 393 -42.29 32.33 152.34
N THR A 394 -41.60 33.21 153.12
CA THR A 394 -41.98 33.95 154.39
C THR A 394 -41.49 33.51 155.81
N ALA A 395 -40.81 34.41 156.60
CA ALA A 395 -40.92 34.70 158.08
C ALA A 395 -39.63 35.27 158.81
N ALA A 396 -39.71 36.29 159.71
CA ALA A 396 -38.63 36.83 160.61
C ALA A 396 -39.12 37.89 161.69
N GLN A 397 -38.25 38.39 162.62
CA GLN A 397 -38.30 39.61 163.53
C GLN A 397 -38.40 39.38 165.09
N VAL A 398 -37.58 40.03 165.98
CA VAL A 398 -37.91 40.36 167.45
C VAL A 398 -36.91 41.19 168.35
N GLU A 399 -35.66 41.50 167.97
CA GLU A 399 -34.53 41.82 168.90
C GLU A 399 -34.22 43.33 169.19
N ALA A 400 -34.04 43.80 170.46
CA ALA A 400 -33.68 45.22 170.75
C ALA A 400 -32.98 45.64 172.10
N VAL A 401 -33.63 45.59 173.27
CA VAL A 401 -33.44 46.63 174.34
C VAL A 401 -32.24 46.50 175.34
N LYS A 402 -31.33 45.52 175.22
CA LYS A 402 -30.19 45.30 176.17
C LYS A 402 -29.06 46.37 176.14
N LEU A 403 -29.33 47.59 175.67
CA LEU A 403 -28.37 48.36 174.87
C LEU A 403 -27.65 49.52 175.60
N HIS A 404 -28.23 50.13 176.63
CA HIS A 404 -27.73 51.43 177.14
C HIS A 404 -26.67 51.39 178.27
N VAL A 405 -26.61 50.35 179.12
CA VAL A 405 -25.53 50.26 180.15
C VAL A 405 -24.18 49.89 179.53
N SER A 406 -24.20 49.23 178.36
CA SER A 406 -23.03 49.04 177.48
C SER A 406 -22.34 50.37 177.14
N HIS A 407 -23.12 51.43 176.93
CA HIS A 407 -22.67 52.65 176.27
C HIS A 407 -21.56 53.43 177.02
N LYS A 408 -21.65 53.60 178.35
CA LYS A 408 -20.61 54.36 179.08
C LYS A 408 -19.26 53.64 179.09
N LYS A 409 -19.27 52.31 179.18
CA LYS A 409 -18.03 51.51 179.19
C LYS A 409 -17.41 51.39 177.78
N ASN A 410 -18.22 51.51 176.73
CA ASN A 410 -17.74 51.64 175.36
C ASN A 410 -16.96 52.95 175.16
N LEU A 411 -17.46 54.09 175.65
CA LEU A 411 -16.82 55.40 175.43
C LEU A 411 -15.37 55.49 175.96
N GLU A 412 -15.04 54.84 177.08
CA GLU A 412 -13.65 54.78 177.59
C GLU A 412 -12.77 53.83 176.75
N CYS A 413 -13.33 52.72 176.25
CA CYS A 413 -12.65 51.86 175.26
C CYS A 413 -12.43 52.57 173.91
N GLU A 414 -13.40 53.35 173.44
CA GLU A 414 -13.36 54.07 172.16
C GLU A 414 -12.20 55.08 172.11
N ILE A 415 -11.93 55.80 173.21
CA ILE A 415 -10.78 56.73 173.27
C ILE A 415 -9.45 55.97 173.18
N SER A 416 -9.37 54.74 173.70
CA SER A 416 -8.20 53.88 173.53
C SER A 416 -8.09 53.35 172.10
N SER A 417 -9.17 52.86 171.50
CA SER A 417 -9.16 52.35 170.12
C SER A 417 -8.81 53.45 169.12
N TYR A 418 -9.33 54.68 169.27
CA TYR A 418 -8.97 55.79 168.37
C TYR A 418 -7.47 56.15 168.39
N ARG A 419 -6.78 55.96 169.52
CA ARG A 419 -5.31 56.13 169.57
C ARG A 419 -4.59 55.03 168.78
N GLU A 420 -5.03 53.78 168.87
CA GLU A 420 -4.49 52.69 168.06
C GLU A 420 -4.80 52.89 166.57
N GLU A 421 -6.05 53.25 166.21
CA GLU A 421 -6.49 53.55 164.84
C GLU A 421 -5.61 54.61 164.18
N SER A 422 -5.25 55.69 164.90
CA SER A 422 -4.34 56.73 164.39
C SER A 422 -2.93 56.21 164.06
N THR A 423 -2.45 55.18 164.76
CA THR A 423 -1.16 54.53 164.45
C THR A 423 -1.28 53.55 163.29
N LYS A 424 -2.42 52.84 163.15
CA LYS A 424 -2.71 51.98 162.00
C LYS A 424 -2.83 52.81 160.72
N GLN A 425 -3.57 53.92 160.74
CA GLN A 425 -3.73 54.80 159.57
C GLN A 425 -2.40 55.35 159.06
N ARG A 426 -1.46 55.72 159.95
CA ARG A 426 -0.10 56.14 159.53
C ARG A 426 0.71 55.03 158.85
N LYS A 427 0.57 53.78 159.29
CA LYS A 427 1.21 52.63 158.60
C LYS A 427 0.60 52.38 157.21
N ILE A 428 -0.73 52.51 157.10
CA ILE A 428 -1.44 52.37 155.82
C ILE A 428 -1.00 53.45 154.82
N ILE A 429 -0.90 54.71 155.25
CA ILE A 429 -0.45 55.82 154.38
C ILE A 429 0.95 55.53 153.80
N PHE A 430 1.91 55.12 154.64
CA PHE A 430 3.27 54.77 154.19
C PHE A 430 3.30 53.57 153.21
N GLN A 431 2.41 52.59 153.39
CA GLN A 431 2.27 51.50 152.42
C GLN A 431 1.71 51.99 151.08
N LEU A 432 0.67 52.82 151.09
CA LEU A 432 0.06 53.38 149.88
C LEU A 432 1.02 54.30 149.10
N GLU A 433 1.87 55.07 149.80
CA GLU A 433 2.93 55.87 149.17
C GLU A 433 3.96 54.98 148.45
N LYS A 434 4.40 53.90 149.10
CA LYS A 434 5.34 52.93 148.53
C LYS A 434 4.75 52.13 147.37
N GLU A 435 3.44 51.85 147.40
CA GLU A 435 2.71 51.24 146.29
C GLU A 435 2.59 52.21 145.10
N ARG A 436 2.27 53.48 145.36
CA ARG A 436 2.24 54.54 144.33
C ARG A 436 3.59 54.67 143.61
N GLU A 437 4.71 54.68 144.33
CA GLU A 437 6.04 54.74 143.70
C GLU A 437 6.31 53.52 142.79
N LYS A 438 5.99 52.30 143.26
CA LYS A 438 6.10 51.08 142.45
C LYS A 438 5.26 51.15 141.17
N TYR A 439 4.01 51.60 141.27
CA TYR A 439 3.15 51.74 140.09
C TYR A 439 3.68 52.78 139.12
N ILE A 440 4.31 53.86 139.58
CA ILE A 440 4.95 54.85 138.70
C ILE A 440 6.14 54.21 137.96
N THR A 441 7.03 53.49 138.67
CA THR A 441 8.18 52.82 138.02
C THR A 441 7.74 51.77 137.00
N SER A 442 6.79 50.89 137.35
CA SER A 442 6.27 49.90 136.39
C SER A 442 5.54 50.54 135.20
N THR A 443 4.88 51.69 135.40
CA THR A 443 4.27 52.45 134.30
C THR A 443 5.31 53.04 133.36
N MET A 444 6.46 53.50 133.88
CA MET A 444 7.58 53.98 133.05
C MET A 444 8.24 52.83 132.27
N GLU A 445 8.49 51.69 132.91
CA GLU A 445 9.03 50.48 132.27
C GLU A 445 8.13 49.98 131.14
N LEU A 446 6.81 49.90 131.37
CA LEU A 446 5.83 49.53 130.36
C LEU A 446 5.81 50.52 129.18
N ASN A 447 5.95 51.83 129.43
CA ASN A 447 6.01 52.83 128.35
C ASN A 447 7.28 52.71 127.50
N VAL A 448 8.44 52.37 128.09
CA VAL A 448 9.65 52.07 127.31
C VAL A 448 9.41 50.83 126.44
N LYS A 449 8.87 49.75 127.03
CA LYS A 449 8.52 48.50 126.32
C LYS A 449 7.57 48.73 125.14
N ILE A 450 6.55 49.56 125.32
CA ILE A 450 5.59 49.93 124.26
C ILE A 450 6.28 50.69 123.12
N ASN A 451 7.22 51.59 123.44
CA ASN A 451 7.97 52.33 122.43
C ASN A 451 8.97 51.46 121.65
N GLU A 452 9.57 50.46 122.30
CA GLU A 452 10.41 49.44 121.64
C GLU A 452 9.57 48.58 120.68
N LEU A 453 8.49 47.96 121.17
CA LEU A 453 7.58 47.17 120.35
C LEU A 453 6.95 47.98 119.19
N SER A 454 6.72 49.28 119.39
CA SER A 454 6.24 50.17 118.33
C SER A 454 7.29 50.47 117.26
N LYS A 455 8.59 50.46 117.59
CA LYS A 455 9.69 50.54 116.62
C LYS A 455 9.83 49.23 115.87
N ASP A 456 9.81 48.10 116.57
CA ASP A 456 9.91 46.77 115.97
C ASP A 456 8.76 46.52 114.99
N MET A 457 7.50 46.80 115.39
CA MET A 457 6.35 46.78 114.49
C MET A 457 6.52 47.69 113.27
N ARG A 458 7.24 48.81 113.39
CA ARG A 458 7.50 49.73 112.27
C ARG A 458 8.57 49.18 111.33
N ILE A 459 9.59 48.49 111.85
CA ILE A 459 10.61 47.78 111.06
C ILE A 459 9.96 46.63 110.30
N SER A 460 9.22 45.75 110.98
CA SER A 460 8.52 44.63 110.32
C SER A 460 7.48 45.08 109.30
N LYS A 461 6.87 46.28 109.45
CA LYS A 461 6.01 46.87 108.41
C LYS A 461 6.78 47.32 107.16
N VAL A 462 8.03 47.78 107.30
CA VAL A 462 8.90 48.08 106.16
C VAL A 462 9.35 46.79 105.48
N GLU A 463 9.77 45.79 106.25
CA GLU A 463 10.15 44.47 105.73
C GLU A 463 8.99 43.79 104.98
N LEU A 464 7.76 43.81 105.55
CA LEU A 464 6.56 43.32 104.87
C LEU A 464 6.27 44.06 103.55
N PHE A 465 6.51 45.37 103.50
CA PHE A 465 6.34 46.14 102.27
C PHE A 465 7.38 45.77 101.21
N ASP A 466 8.65 45.59 101.62
CA ASP A 466 9.71 45.14 100.71
C ASP A 466 9.48 43.71 100.21
N TYR A 467 9.00 42.79 101.07
CA TYR A 467 8.60 41.44 100.65
C TYR A 467 7.38 41.47 99.72
N GLN A 468 6.36 42.29 99.99
CA GLN A 468 5.22 42.47 99.07
C GLN A 468 5.67 43.01 97.70
N LYS A 469 6.62 43.95 97.69
CA LYS A 469 7.21 44.47 96.45
C LYS A 469 7.98 43.39 95.69
N GLN A 470 8.79 42.58 96.38
CA GLN A 470 9.48 41.44 95.77
C GLN A 470 8.50 40.41 95.21
N ILE A 471 7.41 40.08 95.94
CA ILE A 471 6.36 39.18 95.47
C ILE A 471 5.74 39.71 94.18
N ALA A 472 5.36 40.99 94.14
CA ALA A 472 4.81 41.61 92.92
C ALA A 472 5.80 41.60 91.74
N GLU A 473 7.11 41.78 92.01
CA GLU A 473 8.16 41.72 91.00
C GLU A 473 8.39 40.29 90.47
N TYR A 474 8.33 39.27 91.34
CA TYR A 474 8.36 37.86 90.95
C TYR A 474 7.08 37.42 90.21
N GLU A 475 5.90 37.88 90.60
CA GLU A 475 4.65 37.66 89.86
C GLU A 475 4.67 38.31 88.47
N GLY A 476 5.24 39.52 88.37
CA GLY A 476 5.49 40.20 87.10
C GLY A 476 6.41 39.38 86.18
N ARG A 477 7.55 38.91 86.72
CA ARG A 477 8.46 38.00 86.01
C ARG A 477 7.79 36.68 85.61
N LEU A 478 6.97 36.10 86.48
CA LEU A 478 6.25 34.85 86.19
C LEU A 478 5.26 35.04 85.03
N LYS A 479 4.47 36.13 85.03
CA LYS A 479 3.57 36.48 83.92
C LYS A 479 4.33 36.72 82.62
N GLN A 480 5.48 37.41 82.68
CA GLN A 480 6.33 37.65 81.51
C GLN A 480 6.87 36.33 80.94
N GLN A 481 7.34 35.42 81.79
CA GLN A 481 7.81 34.09 81.39
C GLN A 481 6.68 33.19 80.86
N GLN A 482 5.46 33.27 81.43
CA GLN A 482 4.28 32.58 80.89
C GLN A 482 3.94 33.08 79.49
N SER A 483 3.81 34.40 79.30
CA SER A 483 3.55 35.01 77.98
C SER A 483 4.62 34.66 76.94
N MET A 484 5.89 34.58 77.36
CA MET A 484 7.01 34.16 76.51
C MET A 484 6.99 32.66 76.19
N ASN A 485 6.54 31.80 77.12
CA ASN A 485 6.33 30.38 76.85
C ASN A 485 5.16 30.16 75.88
N ASP A 486 4.06 30.90 76.03
CA ASP A 486 2.88 30.81 75.18
C ASP A 486 3.16 31.30 73.75
N THR A 487 3.98 32.34 73.58
CA THR A 487 4.47 32.75 72.25
C THR A 487 5.39 31.69 71.64
N VAL A 488 6.36 31.14 72.38
CA VAL A 488 7.21 30.03 71.88
C VAL A 488 6.39 28.78 71.54
N ARG A 489 5.29 28.50 72.25
CA ARG A 489 4.33 27.43 71.91
C ARG A 489 3.56 27.75 70.63
N ALA A 490 3.07 28.98 70.47
CA ALA A 490 2.39 29.42 69.25
C ALA A 490 3.32 29.33 68.04
N ASP A 491 4.57 29.81 68.16
CA ASP A 491 5.60 29.72 67.13
C ASP A 491 5.93 28.26 66.79
N ARG A 492 6.16 27.41 67.81
CA ARG A 492 6.36 25.96 67.60
C ARG A 492 5.19 25.33 66.84
N ASN A 493 3.96 25.66 67.19
CA ASN A 493 2.76 25.12 66.53
C ASN A 493 2.64 25.64 65.09
N LEU A 494 2.99 26.91 64.84
CA LEU A 494 3.07 27.50 63.51
C LEU A 494 4.13 26.81 62.64
N TYR A 495 5.35 26.60 63.17
CA TYR A 495 6.41 25.90 62.45
C TYR A 495 6.09 24.42 62.22
N LEU A 496 5.44 23.73 63.17
CA LEU A 496 4.94 22.37 62.97
C LEU A 496 3.89 22.30 61.86
N LYS A 497 2.95 23.25 61.83
CA LYS A 497 1.98 23.35 60.74
C LYS A 497 2.68 23.61 59.41
N ASN A 498 3.51 24.64 59.32
CA ASN A 498 4.24 24.98 58.09
C ASN A 498 5.11 23.82 57.57
N LEU A 499 5.72 23.04 58.48
CA LEU A 499 6.47 21.83 58.14
C LEU A 499 5.55 20.74 57.56
N THR A 500 4.35 20.58 58.14
CA THR A 500 3.35 19.61 57.68
C THR A 500 2.81 20.01 56.30
N ASP A 501 2.39 21.26 56.14
CA ASP A 501 1.94 21.85 54.87
C ASP A 501 3.03 21.69 53.79
N SER A 502 4.30 22.01 54.11
CA SER A 502 5.45 21.81 53.20
C SER A 502 5.68 20.34 52.85
N GLN A 503 5.48 19.42 53.80
CA GLN A 503 5.63 17.98 53.58
C GLN A 503 4.49 17.43 52.69
N GLU A 504 3.27 17.96 52.82
CA GLU A 504 2.16 17.68 51.93
C GLU A 504 2.42 18.20 50.51
N GLU A 505 2.91 19.44 50.35
CA GLU A 505 3.35 19.99 49.06
C GLU A 505 4.45 19.13 48.41
N ILE A 506 5.47 18.72 49.17
CA ILE A 506 6.53 17.82 48.70
C ILE A 506 5.95 16.48 48.23
N ASN A 507 4.96 15.94 48.94
CA ASN A 507 4.28 14.69 48.55
C ASN A 507 3.41 14.88 47.30
N GLU A 508 2.76 16.03 47.14
CA GLU A 508 2.00 16.39 45.95
C GLU A 508 2.92 16.55 44.72
N LEU A 509 4.05 17.24 44.89
CA LEU A 509 5.09 17.37 43.86
C LEU A 509 5.70 16.02 43.48
N LYS A 510 5.95 15.13 44.45
CA LYS A 510 6.38 13.74 44.18
C LYS A 510 5.32 12.96 43.39
N ARG A 511 4.02 13.15 43.66
CA ARG A 511 2.93 12.55 42.86
C ARG A 511 2.90 13.13 41.44
N LYS A 512 2.98 14.46 41.28
CA LYS A 512 3.09 15.13 39.97
C LYS A 512 4.30 14.64 39.18
N ILE A 513 5.47 14.51 39.80
CA ILE A 513 6.67 13.95 39.15
C ILE A 513 6.42 12.52 38.69
N LYS A 514 5.84 11.62 39.52
CA LYS A 514 5.50 10.25 39.09
C LYS A 514 4.55 10.23 37.88
N ILE A 515 3.53 11.09 37.86
CA ILE A 515 2.60 11.21 36.73
C ILE A 515 3.33 11.74 35.48
N MET A 516 4.15 12.78 35.60
CA MET A 516 4.92 13.32 34.48
C MET A 516 5.96 12.33 33.96
N THR A 517 6.62 11.55 34.83
CA THR A 517 7.51 10.46 34.39
C THR A 517 6.74 9.41 33.60
N HIS A 518 5.57 8.99 34.08
CA HIS A 518 4.74 8.04 33.33
C HIS A 518 4.25 8.60 31.99
N GLN A 519 3.89 9.89 31.92
CA GLN A 519 3.57 10.56 30.66
C GLN A 519 4.78 10.65 29.73
N VAL A 520 5.97 10.94 30.25
CA VAL A 520 7.23 10.95 29.49
C VAL A 520 7.52 9.55 28.92
N ASP A 521 7.29 8.49 29.69
CA ASP A 521 7.49 7.12 29.22
C ASP A 521 6.42 6.70 28.19
N GLN A 522 5.14 7.06 28.40
CA GLN A 522 4.10 6.92 27.37
C GLN A 522 4.47 7.66 26.08
N PHE A 523 4.97 8.90 26.15
CA PHE A 523 5.39 9.65 24.98
C PHE A 523 6.64 9.05 24.32
N LYS A 524 7.59 8.47 25.07
CA LYS A 524 8.70 7.69 24.48
C LYS A 524 8.18 6.47 23.72
N ASP A 525 7.23 5.74 24.27
CA ASP A 525 6.62 4.58 23.62
C ASP A 525 5.82 5.00 22.38
N GLU A 526 5.07 6.10 22.43
CA GLU A 526 4.39 6.67 21.25
C GLU A 526 5.39 7.12 20.18
N ILE A 527 6.48 7.79 20.56
CA ILE A 527 7.55 8.20 19.64
C ILE A 527 8.19 6.96 19.00
N SER A 528 8.58 5.97 19.79
CA SER A 528 9.16 4.70 19.32
C SER A 528 8.22 3.96 18.35
N ASN A 529 6.92 3.88 18.67
CA ASN A 529 5.91 3.30 17.79
C ASN A 529 5.72 4.10 16.49
N LYS A 530 5.77 5.44 16.56
CA LYS A 530 5.71 6.30 15.36
C LYS A 530 6.98 6.22 14.53
N GLU A 531 8.17 6.13 15.14
CA GLU A 531 9.44 5.92 14.46
C GLU A 531 9.46 4.56 13.74
N ALA A 532 9.03 3.48 14.41
CA ALA A 532 8.89 2.16 13.79
C ALA A 532 7.89 2.18 12.62
N SER A 533 6.80 2.94 12.74
CA SER A 533 5.81 3.14 11.66
C SER A 533 6.39 3.97 10.50
N LEU A 534 7.15 5.03 10.81
CA LEU A 534 7.84 5.87 9.83
C LEU A 534 8.89 5.07 9.06
N VAL A 535 9.64 4.19 9.73
CA VAL A 535 10.60 3.27 9.08
C VAL A 535 9.89 2.32 8.13
N LYS A 536 8.74 1.75 8.50
CA LYS A 536 7.93 0.93 7.57
C LYS A 536 7.49 1.72 6.34
N VAL A 537 6.91 2.91 6.53
CA VAL A 537 6.47 3.79 5.43
C VAL A 537 7.64 4.22 4.54
N ASN A 538 8.81 4.50 5.12
CA ASN A 538 10.03 4.85 4.36
C ASN A 538 10.55 3.65 3.55
N LEU A 539 10.47 2.42 4.07
CA LEU A 539 10.84 1.20 3.33
C LEU A 539 9.84 0.92 2.20
N GLU A 540 8.54 1.10 2.42
CA GLU A 540 7.51 0.99 1.39
C GLU A 540 7.67 2.08 0.32
N HIS A 541 7.93 3.33 0.70
CA HIS A 541 8.21 4.42 -0.23
C HIS A 541 9.47 4.15 -1.07
N ALA A 542 10.55 3.68 -0.45
CA ALA A 542 11.77 3.31 -1.17
C ALA A 542 11.56 2.13 -2.13
N ARG A 543 10.66 1.20 -1.79
CA ARG A 543 10.23 0.12 -2.69
C ARG A 543 9.38 0.66 -3.85
N LEU A 544 8.40 1.51 -3.58
CA LEU A 544 7.52 2.11 -4.59
C LEU A 544 8.28 3.02 -5.56
N GLU A 545 9.28 3.79 -5.10
CA GLU A 545 10.15 4.55 -6.00
C GLU A 545 10.99 3.63 -6.89
N LYS A 546 11.51 2.50 -6.39
CA LYS A 546 12.18 1.50 -7.23
C LYS A 546 11.23 0.89 -8.26
N GLU A 547 10.01 0.51 -7.88
CA GLU A 547 8.99 -0.03 -8.79
C GLU A 547 8.56 1.03 -9.84
N LYS A 548 8.51 2.31 -9.45
CA LYS A 548 8.25 3.45 -10.35
C LYS A 548 9.42 3.72 -11.30
N GLU A 549 10.67 3.58 -10.86
CA GLU A 549 11.86 3.68 -11.70
C GLU A 549 11.94 2.53 -12.71
N THR A 550 11.65 1.28 -12.30
CA THR A 550 11.60 0.14 -13.23
C THR A 550 10.48 0.32 -14.25
N LEU A 551 9.27 0.69 -13.83
CA LEU A 551 8.17 0.99 -14.74
C LEU A 551 8.48 2.14 -15.71
N ARG A 552 9.18 3.20 -15.26
CA ARG A 552 9.67 4.27 -16.15
C ARG A 552 10.70 3.75 -17.16
N ALA A 553 11.62 2.89 -16.74
CA ALA A 553 12.61 2.28 -17.63
C ALA A 553 11.94 1.37 -18.67
N ASP A 554 10.93 0.59 -18.27
CA ASP A 554 10.17 -0.28 -19.17
C ASP A 554 9.29 0.53 -20.14
N ILE A 555 8.62 1.59 -19.69
CA ILE A 555 7.91 2.53 -20.58
C ILE A 555 8.87 3.13 -21.60
N GLN A 556 10.08 3.52 -21.21
CA GLN A 556 11.07 4.07 -22.14
C GLN A 556 11.59 3.00 -23.12
N ARG A 557 11.81 1.76 -22.66
CA ARG A 557 12.17 0.62 -23.52
C ARG A 557 11.07 0.32 -24.54
N MET A 558 9.80 0.30 -24.11
CA MET A 558 8.65 0.06 -24.98
C MET A 558 8.45 1.21 -25.98
N LYS A 559 8.66 2.47 -25.58
CA LYS A 559 8.70 3.61 -26.52
C LYS A 559 9.82 3.49 -27.54
N ASN A 560 11.04 3.11 -27.11
CA ASN A 560 12.17 2.93 -28.01
C ASN A 560 11.92 1.78 -29.00
N ASN A 561 11.32 0.67 -28.54
CA ASN A 561 10.93 -0.46 -29.39
C ASN A 561 9.83 -0.07 -30.38
N ALA A 562 8.78 0.64 -29.93
CA ALA A 562 7.72 1.15 -30.79
C ALA A 562 8.30 2.06 -31.89
N GLY A 563 9.09 3.07 -31.52
CA GLY A 563 9.74 3.96 -32.50
C GLY A 563 10.77 3.26 -33.39
N ALA A 564 11.30 2.09 -33.02
CA ALA A 564 12.11 1.26 -33.91
C ALA A 564 11.23 0.47 -34.89
N SER A 565 10.12 -0.10 -34.42
CA SER A 565 9.10 -0.75 -35.27
C SER A 565 8.47 0.23 -36.24
N ASP A 566 8.15 1.46 -35.82
CA ASP A 566 7.56 2.50 -36.68
C ASP A 566 8.52 2.87 -37.82
N ARG A 567 9.83 3.01 -37.54
CA ARG A 567 10.85 3.21 -38.59
C ARG A 567 11.00 2.01 -39.52
N GLN A 568 10.82 0.79 -39.01
CA GLN A 568 10.78 -0.41 -39.86
C GLN A 568 9.52 -0.42 -40.73
N LEU A 569 8.36 -0.05 -40.19
CA LEU A 569 7.11 0.10 -40.95
C LEU A 569 7.26 1.16 -42.05
N GLU A 570 7.74 2.37 -41.75
CA GLU A 570 8.02 3.41 -42.77
C GLU A 570 8.97 2.91 -43.87
N SER A 571 10.00 2.11 -43.50
CA SER A 571 10.94 1.53 -44.46
C SER A 571 10.25 0.48 -45.34
N MET A 572 9.37 -0.35 -44.77
CA MET A 572 8.61 -1.37 -45.49
C MET A 572 7.54 -0.73 -46.38
N GLU A 573 6.86 0.33 -45.93
CA GLU A 573 5.91 1.12 -46.73
C GLU A 573 6.60 1.76 -47.95
N LYS A 574 7.80 2.33 -47.77
CA LYS A 574 8.61 2.84 -48.90
C LYS A 574 8.99 1.71 -49.87
N GLN A 575 9.36 0.53 -49.36
CA GLN A 575 9.63 -0.63 -50.22
C GLN A 575 8.37 -1.12 -50.96
N ILE A 576 7.22 -1.18 -50.29
CA ILE A 576 5.93 -1.52 -50.91
C ILE A 576 5.57 -0.51 -52.00
N SER A 577 5.74 0.79 -51.75
CA SER A 577 5.47 1.86 -52.73
C SER A 577 6.37 1.72 -53.97
N ASN A 578 7.67 1.47 -53.77
CA ASN A 578 8.62 1.22 -54.86
C ASN A 578 8.27 -0.05 -55.65
N LEU A 579 7.91 -1.15 -54.98
CA LEU A 579 7.47 -2.39 -55.63
C LEU A 579 6.16 -2.18 -56.42
N GLN A 580 5.21 -1.42 -55.88
CA GLN A 580 3.97 -1.03 -56.57
C GLN A 580 4.24 -0.12 -57.78
N GLN A 581 5.30 0.70 -57.76
CA GLN A 581 5.73 1.43 -58.95
C GLN A 581 6.30 0.47 -60.01
N ILE A 582 7.22 -0.42 -59.63
CA ILE A 582 7.81 -1.42 -60.54
C ILE A 582 6.74 -2.32 -61.17
N ILE A 583 5.74 -2.77 -60.38
CA ILE A 583 4.61 -3.56 -60.90
C ILE A 583 3.81 -2.76 -61.93
N ARG A 584 3.50 -1.48 -61.67
CA ARG A 584 2.77 -0.63 -62.63
C ARG A 584 3.56 -0.39 -63.92
N GLU A 585 4.88 -0.18 -63.81
CA GLU A 585 5.77 -0.03 -64.97
C GLU A 585 5.81 -1.32 -65.80
N ALA A 586 5.96 -2.48 -65.15
CA ALA A 586 5.94 -3.79 -65.80
C ALA A 586 4.56 -4.13 -66.41
N GLU A 587 3.44 -3.72 -65.80
CA GLU A 587 2.10 -3.89 -66.36
C GLU A 587 1.89 -3.04 -67.62
N VAL A 588 2.39 -1.79 -67.62
CA VAL A 588 2.37 -0.91 -68.80
C VAL A 588 3.25 -1.48 -69.91
N GLU A 589 4.46 -1.96 -69.59
CA GLU A 589 5.33 -2.62 -70.56
C GLU A 589 4.67 -3.87 -71.14
N ARG A 590 4.14 -4.76 -70.30
CA ARG A 590 3.41 -5.97 -70.72
C ARG A 590 2.23 -5.63 -71.62
N GLN A 591 1.47 -4.57 -71.34
CA GLN A 591 0.38 -4.13 -72.20
C GLN A 591 0.90 -3.57 -73.53
N GLY A 592 2.04 -2.88 -73.53
CA GLY A 592 2.74 -2.45 -74.75
C GLY A 592 3.17 -3.64 -75.62
N GLN A 593 3.86 -4.61 -75.02
CA GLN A 593 4.28 -5.85 -75.68
C GLN A 593 3.09 -6.63 -76.24
N GLN A 594 1.98 -6.75 -75.48
CA GLN A 594 0.75 -7.38 -75.94
C GLN A 594 0.18 -6.68 -77.19
N LYS A 595 0.09 -5.34 -77.20
CA LYS A 595 -0.35 -4.57 -78.37
C LYS A 595 0.59 -4.74 -79.58
N THR A 596 1.90 -4.89 -79.36
CA THR A 596 2.83 -5.18 -80.47
C THR A 596 2.66 -6.61 -81.00
N LEU A 597 2.38 -7.59 -80.14
CA LEU A 597 2.07 -8.95 -80.56
C LEU A 597 0.76 -8.99 -81.37
N GLU A 598 -0.29 -8.30 -80.91
CA GLU A 598 -1.55 -8.17 -81.63
C GLU A 598 -1.35 -7.57 -83.04
N LYS A 599 -0.52 -6.52 -83.17
CA LYS A 599 -0.14 -5.97 -84.49
C LYS A 599 0.57 -7.00 -85.37
N VAL A 600 1.61 -7.67 -84.86
CA VAL A 600 2.36 -8.69 -85.60
C VAL A 600 1.46 -9.87 -86.01
N LEU A 601 0.48 -10.25 -85.18
CA LEU A 601 -0.52 -11.25 -85.55
C LEU A 601 -1.43 -10.77 -86.68
N THR A 602 -1.92 -9.52 -86.63
CA THR A 602 -2.73 -8.96 -87.74
C THR A 602 -1.94 -8.81 -89.04
N GLU A 603 -0.65 -8.46 -88.97
CA GLU A 603 0.25 -8.40 -90.12
C GLU A 603 0.51 -9.81 -90.69
N ARG A 604 0.77 -10.80 -89.83
CA ARG A 604 0.89 -12.21 -90.21
C ARG A 604 -0.37 -12.71 -90.90
N ASP A 605 -1.55 -12.38 -90.39
CA ASP A 605 -2.83 -12.87 -90.92
C ASP A 605 -3.20 -12.18 -92.24
N LEU A 606 -2.84 -10.90 -92.39
CA LEU A 606 -2.92 -10.18 -93.66
C LEU A 606 -1.97 -10.78 -94.71
N LEU A 607 -0.70 -11.01 -94.35
CA LEU A 607 0.29 -11.63 -95.23
C LEU A 607 -0.09 -13.08 -95.59
N GLY A 608 -0.60 -13.85 -94.64
CA GLY A 608 -1.14 -15.19 -94.87
C GLY A 608 -2.30 -15.17 -95.86
N THR A 609 -3.24 -14.23 -95.70
CA THR A 609 -4.35 -14.03 -96.65
C THR A 609 -3.84 -13.62 -98.04
N GLN A 610 -2.82 -12.76 -98.13
CA GLN A 610 -2.19 -12.38 -99.40
C GLN A 610 -1.47 -13.56 -100.06
N LEU A 611 -0.76 -14.39 -99.29
CA LEU A 611 -0.08 -15.59 -99.78
C LEU A 611 -1.07 -16.63 -100.30
N VAL A 612 -2.19 -16.87 -99.62
CA VAL A 612 -3.27 -17.75 -100.12
C VAL A 612 -3.80 -17.22 -101.46
N ARG A 613 -4.16 -15.94 -101.55
CA ARG A 613 -4.61 -15.33 -102.82
C ARG A 613 -3.57 -15.43 -103.93
N ARG A 614 -2.28 -15.23 -103.63
CA ARG A 614 -1.18 -15.38 -104.59
C ARG A 614 -1.00 -16.84 -105.04
N ASN A 615 -1.18 -17.81 -104.15
CA ASN A 615 -1.17 -19.23 -104.50
C ASN A 615 -2.38 -19.61 -105.37
N ASP A 616 -3.56 -19.07 -105.10
CA ASP A 616 -4.76 -19.27 -105.93
C ASP A 616 -4.57 -18.65 -107.33
N GLU A 617 -4.01 -17.42 -107.40
CA GLU A 617 -3.62 -16.76 -108.67
C GLU A 617 -2.59 -17.61 -109.44
N LEU A 618 -1.57 -18.16 -108.77
CA LEU A 618 -0.57 -19.05 -109.37
C LEU A 618 -1.19 -20.37 -109.87
N ALA A 619 -2.10 -20.98 -109.11
CA ALA A 619 -2.81 -22.20 -109.51
C ALA A 619 -3.67 -21.96 -110.76
N LEU A 620 -4.39 -20.84 -110.82
CA LEU A 620 -5.13 -20.41 -112.01
C LEU A 620 -4.21 -20.17 -113.21
N LEU A 621 -3.03 -19.58 -113.01
CA LEU A 621 -2.03 -19.39 -114.07
C LEU A 621 -1.42 -20.72 -114.54
N HIS A 622 -1.19 -21.68 -113.64
CA HIS A 622 -0.70 -23.01 -114.01
C HIS A 622 -1.74 -23.79 -114.84
N GLU A 623 -3.01 -23.83 -114.44
CA GLU A 623 -4.07 -24.46 -115.24
C GLU A 623 -4.27 -23.72 -116.58
N LYS A 624 -4.22 -22.38 -116.61
CA LYS A 624 -4.26 -21.62 -117.86
C LYS A 624 -3.09 -21.98 -118.79
N THR A 625 -1.88 -22.08 -118.25
CA THR A 625 -0.68 -22.46 -119.02
C THR A 625 -0.82 -23.88 -119.57
N LYS A 626 -1.27 -24.83 -118.75
CA LYS A 626 -1.53 -26.22 -119.11
C LYS A 626 -2.58 -26.34 -120.22
N LEU A 627 -3.68 -25.59 -120.13
CA LEU A 627 -4.68 -25.48 -121.20
C LEU A 627 -4.06 -24.93 -122.49
N GLN A 628 -3.30 -23.82 -122.41
CA GLN A 628 -2.63 -23.21 -123.56
C GLN A 628 -1.61 -24.16 -124.21
N THR A 629 -0.82 -24.90 -123.43
CA THR A 629 0.10 -25.91 -123.97
C THR A 629 -0.65 -27.08 -124.62
N SER A 630 -1.78 -27.51 -124.05
CA SER A 630 -2.59 -28.57 -124.66
C SER A 630 -3.18 -28.14 -126.01
N GLU A 631 -3.59 -26.87 -126.12
CA GLU A 631 -4.16 -26.32 -127.35
C GLU A 631 -3.08 -26.03 -128.39
N ALA A 632 -1.90 -25.58 -127.98
CA ALA A 632 -0.73 -25.45 -128.85
C ALA A 632 -0.30 -26.80 -129.44
N ILE A 633 -0.28 -27.88 -128.64
CA ILE A 633 0.04 -29.24 -129.11
C ILE A 633 -1.00 -29.72 -130.13
N LYS A 634 -2.30 -29.55 -129.87
CA LYS A 634 -3.35 -29.86 -130.87
C LYS A 634 -3.19 -29.03 -132.14
N GLY A 635 -2.92 -27.73 -132.01
CA GLY A 635 -2.67 -26.82 -133.12
C GLY A 635 -1.47 -27.26 -133.97
N GLU A 636 -0.38 -27.68 -133.33
CA GLU A 636 0.81 -28.22 -134.01
C GLU A 636 0.51 -29.54 -134.72
N GLN A 637 -0.26 -30.44 -134.10
CA GLN A 637 -0.72 -31.69 -134.73
C GLN A 637 -1.59 -31.40 -135.96
N HIS A 638 -2.59 -30.52 -135.84
CA HIS A 638 -3.42 -30.11 -136.97
C HIS A 638 -2.61 -29.42 -138.07
N TYR A 639 -1.62 -28.59 -137.72
CA TYR A 639 -0.72 -27.96 -138.68
C TYR A 639 0.16 -28.99 -139.40
N LYS A 640 0.70 -29.99 -138.69
CA LYS A 640 1.44 -31.12 -139.29
C LYS A 640 0.56 -31.91 -140.26
N MET A 641 -0.67 -32.25 -139.89
CA MET A 641 -1.63 -32.89 -140.80
C MET A 641 -1.84 -32.06 -142.07
N ARG A 642 -2.00 -30.73 -141.97
CA ARG A 642 -2.13 -29.85 -143.15
C ARG A 642 -0.85 -29.76 -143.98
N LEU A 643 0.33 -29.84 -143.37
CA LEU A 643 1.59 -29.94 -144.13
C LEU A 643 1.71 -31.27 -144.90
N ASP A 644 1.22 -32.37 -144.32
CA ASP A 644 1.19 -33.67 -144.98
C ASP A 644 0.12 -33.73 -146.09
N ASP A 645 -1.08 -33.17 -145.87
CA ASP A 645 -2.06 -32.93 -146.95
C ASP A 645 -1.43 -32.14 -148.11
N ILE A 646 -0.72 -31.05 -147.81
CA ILE A 646 -0.02 -30.22 -148.82
C ILE A 646 1.13 -30.99 -149.50
N ARG A 647 1.79 -31.93 -148.82
CA ARG A 647 2.80 -32.82 -149.43
C ARG A 647 2.15 -33.79 -150.40
N ILE A 648 1.05 -34.44 -150.02
CA ILE A 648 0.28 -35.36 -150.86
C ILE A 648 -0.23 -34.63 -152.11
N LEU A 649 -0.87 -33.46 -151.93
CA LEU A 649 -1.33 -32.61 -153.03
C LEU A 649 -0.17 -32.14 -153.93
N LYS A 650 1.04 -31.92 -153.39
CA LYS A 650 2.23 -31.61 -154.19
C LYS A 650 2.75 -32.81 -154.97
N THR A 651 2.66 -34.03 -154.44
CA THR A 651 3.02 -35.25 -155.18
C THR A 651 2.01 -35.55 -156.28
N GLU A 652 0.71 -35.49 -156.01
CA GLU A 652 -0.36 -35.63 -157.02
C GLU A 652 -0.21 -34.57 -158.12
N LEU A 653 0.04 -33.31 -157.76
CA LEU A 653 0.25 -32.24 -158.73
C LEU A 653 1.57 -32.41 -159.52
N ALA A 654 2.58 -33.09 -158.97
CA ALA A 654 3.79 -33.48 -159.69
C ALA A 654 3.54 -34.68 -160.64
N GLU A 655 2.69 -35.63 -160.26
CA GLU A 655 2.24 -36.75 -161.07
C GLU A 655 1.39 -36.27 -162.25
N ILE A 656 0.35 -35.46 -162.01
CA ILE A 656 -0.46 -34.81 -163.05
C ILE A 656 0.43 -33.95 -163.99
N ARG A 657 1.47 -33.29 -163.46
CA ARG A 657 2.46 -32.59 -164.29
C ARG A 657 3.36 -33.54 -165.10
N ARG A 658 3.70 -34.72 -164.60
CA ARG A 658 4.42 -35.77 -165.34
C ARG A 658 3.53 -36.37 -166.42
N GLU A 659 2.28 -36.73 -166.11
CA GLU A 659 1.28 -37.18 -167.07
C GLU A 659 1.07 -36.14 -168.17
N LYS A 660 0.86 -34.86 -167.82
CA LYS A 660 0.78 -33.78 -168.81
C LYS A 660 2.04 -33.69 -169.70
N LYS A 661 3.23 -33.92 -169.15
CA LYS A 661 4.48 -33.95 -169.94
C LYS A 661 4.56 -35.20 -170.84
N LEU A 662 4.11 -36.37 -170.36
CA LEU A 662 4.05 -37.60 -171.13
C LEU A 662 3.02 -37.51 -172.26
N LEU A 663 1.81 -37.04 -171.97
CA LEU A 663 0.76 -36.75 -172.95
C LEU A 663 1.22 -35.70 -173.98
N LYS A 664 1.99 -34.67 -173.58
CA LYS A 664 2.59 -33.72 -174.52
C LYS A 664 3.70 -34.35 -175.36
N LYS A 665 4.51 -35.28 -174.82
CA LYS A 665 5.44 -36.08 -175.63
C LYS A 665 4.69 -36.98 -176.62
N ASN A 666 3.61 -37.64 -176.18
CA ASN A 666 2.77 -38.49 -177.01
C ASN A 666 2.09 -37.68 -178.14
N LEU A 667 1.70 -36.43 -177.87
CA LEU A 667 1.22 -35.49 -178.89
C LEU A 667 2.33 -35.14 -179.90
N ASN A 668 3.54 -34.84 -179.44
CA ASN A 668 4.67 -34.56 -180.34
C ASN A 668 5.07 -35.80 -181.18
N SER A 669 5.01 -37.02 -180.62
CA SER A 669 5.19 -38.24 -181.39
C SER A 669 4.03 -38.51 -182.34
N ALA A 670 2.80 -38.12 -181.99
CA ALA A 670 1.66 -38.16 -182.90
C ALA A 670 1.81 -37.16 -184.05
N GLU A 671 2.38 -35.97 -183.84
CA GLU A 671 2.77 -35.07 -184.94
C GLU A 671 3.90 -35.64 -185.81
N HIS A 672 4.83 -36.41 -185.23
CA HIS A 672 5.90 -37.05 -185.98
C HIS A 672 5.36 -38.21 -186.82
N THR A 673 4.57 -39.11 -186.24
CA THR A 673 3.91 -40.18 -187.00
C THR A 673 2.88 -39.62 -187.98
N GLN A 674 2.22 -38.48 -187.70
CA GLN A 674 1.38 -37.79 -188.70
C GLN A 674 2.23 -37.22 -189.86
N ARG A 675 3.45 -36.73 -189.60
CA ARG A 675 4.39 -36.31 -190.64
C ARG A 675 4.97 -37.49 -191.43
N GLU A 676 5.25 -38.62 -190.78
CA GLU A 676 5.64 -39.87 -191.47
C GLU A 676 4.49 -40.45 -192.27
N VAL A 677 3.27 -40.48 -191.74
CA VAL A 677 2.05 -40.84 -192.47
C VAL A 677 1.83 -39.89 -193.64
N HIS A 678 2.13 -38.59 -193.53
CA HIS A 678 2.09 -37.68 -194.68
C HIS A 678 3.21 -37.93 -195.69
N LYS A 679 4.43 -38.27 -195.27
CA LYS A 679 5.54 -38.66 -196.16
C LYS A 679 5.20 -39.95 -196.91
N LEU A 680 4.87 -41.00 -196.18
CA LEU A 680 4.42 -42.28 -196.70
C LEU A 680 3.16 -42.11 -197.54
N SER A 681 2.20 -41.25 -197.17
CA SER A 681 1.06 -40.96 -198.04
C SER A 681 1.49 -40.23 -199.31
N SER A 682 2.54 -39.41 -199.28
CA SER A 682 3.06 -38.69 -200.46
C SER A 682 3.88 -39.61 -201.39
N GLU A 683 4.64 -40.54 -200.81
CA GLU A 683 5.35 -41.61 -201.53
C GLU A 683 4.37 -42.63 -202.11
N VAL A 684 3.37 -43.04 -201.32
CA VAL A 684 2.22 -43.83 -201.78
C VAL A 684 1.38 -43.05 -202.78
N ILE A 685 1.25 -41.72 -202.70
CA ILE A 685 0.62 -40.91 -203.77
C ILE A 685 1.49 -40.90 -205.02
N ARG A 686 2.82 -40.80 -204.92
CA ARG A 686 3.72 -40.89 -206.08
C ARG A 686 3.64 -42.24 -206.79
N GLU A 687 3.75 -43.34 -206.04
CA GLU A 687 3.59 -44.68 -206.59
C GLU A 687 2.14 -44.92 -207.04
N LYS A 688 1.11 -44.39 -206.35
CA LYS A 688 -0.27 -44.41 -206.85
C LYS A 688 -0.52 -43.49 -208.05
N THR A 689 0.28 -42.46 -208.32
CA THR A 689 0.22 -41.70 -209.59
C THR A 689 0.96 -42.43 -210.69
N ARG A 690 1.98 -43.23 -210.37
CA ARG A 690 2.67 -44.10 -211.31
C ARG A 690 1.81 -45.31 -211.70
N CYS A 691 1.15 -45.93 -210.73
CA CYS A 691 0.13 -46.94 -210.95
C CYS A 691 -1.11 -46.32 -211.59
N ARG A 692 -1.62 -45.15 -211.16
CA ARG A 692 -2.75 -44.49 -211.87
C ARG A 692 -2.43 -44.09 -213.30
N ALA A 693 -1.20 -43.73 -213.67
CA ALA A 693 -0.88 -43.56 -215.09
C ALA A 693 -0.98 -44.86 -215.92
N LEU A 694 -1.03 -46.02 -215.26
CA LEU A 694 -1.22 -47.36 -215.84
C LEU A 694 -2.63 -47.95 -215.54
N GLU A 695 -3.33 -47.46 -214.52
CA GLU A 695 -4.67 -47.87 -214.08
C GLU A 695 -5.77 -46.89 -214.53
N GLU A 696 -5.44 -45.67 -214.99
CA GLU A 696 -6.35 -44.76 -215.70
C GLU A 696 -6.52 -45.18 -217.18
N GLU A 697 -5.71 -46.12 -217.68
CA GLU A 697 -6.07 -46.98 -218.83
C GLU A 697 -7.07 -48.10 -218.45
N LEU A 698 -7.42 -48.25 -217.17
CA LEU A 698 -8.07 -49.44 -216.60
C LEU A 698 -9.10 -49.16 -215.48
N GLU A 699 -9.98 -48.17 -215.75
CA GLU A 699 -11.32 -47.94 -215.13
C GLU A 699 -11.46 -46.95 -213.92
N ASN A 700 -12.57 -46.20 -213.95
CA ASN A 700 -13.05 -45.17 -213.00
C ASN A 700 -13.83 -45.77 -211.78
N PRO A 701 -14.33 -45.02 -210.76
CA PRO A 701 -13.68 -44.01 -209.88
C PRO A 701 -14.21 -43.96 -208.37
N MET A 702 -13.66 -43.05 -207.54
CA MET A 702 -14.35 -42.19 -206.51
C MET A 702 -14.85 -42.64 -205.07
N ASN A 703 -14.11 -42.20 -204.01
CA ASN A 703 -14.48 -41.47 -202.73
C ASN A 703 -15.50 -41.92 -201.61
N ILE A 704 -15.68 -41.31 -200.38
CA ILE A 704 -14.92 -40.73 -199.17
C ILE A 704 -15.95 -40.52 -197.96
N HIS A 705 -15.52 -40.36 -196.67
CA HIS A 705 -16.11 -39.58 -195.48
C HIS A 705 -16.56 -40.40 -194.20
N ARG A 706 -16.88 -39.89 -192.96
CA ARG A 706 -17.10 -38.54 -192.31
C ARG A 706 -16.73 -38.46 -190.75
N TRP A 707 -17.48 -37.75 -189.86
CA TRP A 707 -17.18 -37.43 -188.43
C TRP A 707 -18.39 -37.35 -187.40
N ARG A 708 -18.18 -37.70 -186.10
CA ARG A 708 -18.39 -37.01 -184.73
C ARG A 708 -19.68 -36.27 -184.21
N ARG A 709 -20.14 -36.50 -182.93
CA ARG A 709 -20.31 -35.54 -181.74
C ARG A 709 -20.80 -36.17 -180.37
N LEU A 710 -21.05 -35.36 -179.31
CA LEU A 710 -20.86 -35.63 -177.83
C LEU A 710 -21.75 -34.72 -176.89
N GLU A 711 -22.24 -35.16 -175.69
CA GLU A 711 -22.84 -34.33 -174.58
C GLU A 711 -22.77 -35.01 -173.14
N GLY A 712 -23.14 -34.30 -172.03
CA GLY A 712 -23.13 -34.76 -170.60
C GLY A 712 -23.87 -33.82 -169.58
N ALA A 713 -23.98 -34.14 -168.26
CA ALA A 713 -24.79 -33.40 -167.23
C ALA A 713 -24.39 -33.55 -165.71
N ASP A 714 -24.96 -32.70 -164.81
CA ASP A 714 -24.67 -32.50 -163.34
C ASP A 714 -25.86 -32.81 -162.35
N PRO A 715 -25.62 -32.96 -161.02
CA PRO A 715 -26.62 -32.94 -159.91
C PRO A 715 -26.34 -31.88 -158.79
N SER A 716 -27.18 -31.53 -157.79
CA SER A 716 -28.64 -31.57 -157.55
C SER A 716 -28.99 -30.63 -156.36
N THR A 717 -30.13 -29.93 -156.40
CA THR A 717 -30.48 -28.79 -155.49
C THR A 717 -30.94 -29.14 -154.07
N TYR A 718 -30.99 -30.42 -153.68
CA TYR A 718 -31.59 -30.87 -152.41
C TYR A 718 -30.75 -30.54 -151.16
N GLU A 719 -29.42 -30.61 -151.25
CA GLU A 719 -28.51 -30.42 -150.10
C GLU A 719 -28.55 -28.98 -149.55
N LEU A 720 -28.77 -27.99 -150.43
CA LEU A 720 -28.81 -26.59 -150.06
C LEU A 720 -30.03 -26.24 -149.18
N ILE A 721 -31.16 -26.93 -149.38
CA ILE A 721 -32.40 -26.70 -148.63
C ILE A 721 -32.27 -27.19 -147.18
N GLN A 722 -31.57 -28.31 -146.95
CA GLN A 722 -31.35 -28.82 -145.60
C GLN A 722 -30.50 -27.87 -144.74
N GLN A 723 -29.49 -27.21 -145.34
CA GLN A 723 -28.66 -26.24 -144.63
C GLN A 723 -29.46 -25.01 -144.17
N VAL A 724 -30.40 -24.52 -144.99
CA VAL A 724 -31.24 -23.35 -144.65
C VAL A 724 -32.11 -23.61 -143.42
N HIS A 725 -32.80 -24.75 -143.34
CA HIS A 725 -33.62 -25.08 -142.17
C HIS A 725 -32.81 -25.27 -140.88
N ALA A 726 -31.59 -25.83 -140.97
CA ALA A 726 -30.70 -25.97 -139.83
C ALA A 726 -30.26 -24.61 -139.26
N LEU A 727 -29.97 -23.64 -140.13
CA LEU A 727 -29.61 -22.27 -139.73
C LEU A 727 -30.78 -21.52 -139.11
N GLN A 728 -32.01 -21.66 -139.64
CA GLN A 728 -33.20 -21.01 -139.10
C GLN A 728 -33.53 -21.44 -137.66
N LYS A 729 -33.44 -22.75 -137.33
CA LYS A 729 -33.64 -23.22 -135.95
C LYS A 729 -32.63 -22.59 -134.98
N ARG A 730 -31.37 -22.53 -135.38
CA ARG A 730 -30.26 -21.98 -134.56
C ARG A 730 -30.39 -20.47 -134.33
N LEU A 731 -31.00 -19.75 -135.28
CA LEU A 731 -31.30 -18.33 -135.15
C LEU A 731 -32.37 -18.09 -134.07
N ILE A 732 -33.45 -18.88 -134.07
CA ILE A 732 -34.57 -18.76 -133.12
C ILE A 732 -34.12 -19.01 -131.68
N GLU A 733 -33.26 -20.01 -131.43
CA GLU A 733 -32.69 -20.24 -130.10
C GLU A 733 -31.86 -19.04 -129.62
N LYS A 734 -31.06 -18.42 -130.52
CA LYS A 734 -30.21 -17.29 -130.17
C LYS A 734 -31.00 -16.00 -129.92
N THR A 735 -32.10 -15.75 -130.64
CA THR A 735 -32.98 -14.62 -130.32
C THR A 735 -33.68 -14.80 -128.97
N ALA A 736 -34.12 -16.02 -128.62
CA ALA A 736 -34.67 -16.30 -127.29
C ALA A 736 -33.65 -16.07 -126.16
N GLU A 737 -32.39 -16.47 -126.37
CA GLU A 737 -31.30 -16.26 -125.39
C GLU A 737 -30.95 -14.77 -125.21
N ILE A 738 -31.07 -13.95 -126.28
CA ILE A 738 -30.90 -12.49 -126.21
C ILE A 738 -32.03 -11.86 -125.38
N VAL A 739 -33.29 -12.20 -125.63
CA VAL A 739 -34.44 -11.66 -124.88
C VAL A 739 -34.33 -11.98 -123.38
N GLN A 740 -33.88 -13.17 -123.00
CA GLN A 740 -33.61 -13.50 -121.59
C GLN A 740 -32.49 -12.66 -120.96
N LYS A 741 -31.46 -12.28 -121.74
CA LYS A 741 -30.37 -11.40 -121.27
C LYS A 741 -30.84 -9.96 -121.14
N GLU A 742 -31.64 -9.45 -122.07
CA GLU A 742 -32.26 -8.12 -121.97
C GLU A 742 -33.18 -7.99 -120.75
N PHE A 743 -33.96 -9.03 -120.42
CA PHE A 743 -34.79 -9.04 -119.21
C PHE A 743 -33.93 -8.92 -117.93
N LYS A 744 -32.86 -9.70 -117.83
CA LYS A 744 -31.91 -9.64 -116.70
C LYS A 744 -31.17 -8.30 -116.61
N ILE A 745 -30.89 -7.64 -117.75
CA ILE A 745 -30.31 -6.30 -117.78
C ILE A 745 -31.31 -5.30 -117.19
N LYS A 746 -32.58 -5.32 -117.63
CA LYS A 746 -33.63 -4.42 -117.09
C LYS A 746 -33.87 -4.60 -115.59
N GLU A 747 -33.87 -5.83 -115.07
CA GLU A 747 -33.94 -6.09 -113.62
C GLU A 747 -32.74 -5.47 -112.86
N LYS A 748 -31.53 -5.57 -113.42
CA LYS A 748 -30.33 -4.99 -112.81
C LYS A 748 -30.28 -3.47 -112.91
N GLU A 749 -30.78 -2.89 -114.00
CA GLU A 749 -30.94 -1.44 -114.15
C GLU A 749 -31.98 -0.89 -113.17
N ALA A 750 -33.11 -1.56 -112.98
CA ALA A 750 -34.12 -1.20 -111.98
C ALA A 750 -33.54 -1.19 -110.55
N CYS A 751 -32.89 -2.30 -110.12
CA CYS A 751 -32.21 -2.34 -108.82
C CYS A 751 -31.11 -1.28 -108.68
N TYR A 752 -30.38 -0.96 -109.76
CA TYR A 752 -29.35 0.09 -109.74
C TYR A 752 -29.96 1.49 -109.54
N VAL A 753 -31.10 1.78 -110.18
CA VAL A 753 -31.83 3.05 -109.98
C VAL A 753 -32.41 3.14 -108.57
N GLU A 754 -33.03 2.08 -108.05
CA GLU A 754 -33.54 2.03 -106.67
C GLU A 754 -32.41 2.23 -105.63
N LEU A 755 -31.28 1.54 -105.77
CA LEU A 755 -30.10 1.74 -104.92
C LEU A 755 -29.55 3.17 -105.03
N ARG A 756 -29.59 3.77 -106.23
CA ARG A 756 -29.15 5.16 -106.45
C ARG A 756 -30.11 6.17 -105.82
N GLU A 757 -31.42 5.95 -105.84
CA GLU A 757 -32.38 6.78 -105.10
C GLU A 757 -32.21 6.65 -103.59
N ILE A 758 -31.98 5.44 -103.08
CA ILE A 758 -31.72 5.21 -101.65
C ILE A 758 -30.44 5.94 -101.21
N LEU A 759 -29.36 5.85 -101.99
CA LEU A 759 -28.12 6.57 -101.73
C LEU A 759 -28.29 8.10 -101.85
N ALA A 760 -29.06 8.60 -102.81
CA ALA A 760 -29.35 10.03 -102.96
C ALA A 760 -30.25 10.59 -101.84
N ARG A 761 -30.99 9.74 -101.13
CA ARG A 761 -31.79 10.10 -99.94
C ARG A 761 -31.01 10.01 -98.62
N GLN A 762 -29.78 9.49 -98.62
CA GLN A 762 -28.94 9.51 -97.42
C GLN A 762 -28.27 10.88 -97.28
N PRO A 763 -28.32 11.53 -96.10
CA PRO A 763 -27.60 12.78 -95.86
C PRO A 763 -26.09 12.53 -95.96
N GLY A 764 -25.40 13.32 -96.77
CA GLY A 764 -23.96 13.20 -96.99
C GLY A 764 -23.11 13.46 -95.73
N PRO A 765 -21.81 13.15 -95.76
CA PRO A 765 -20.93 13.31 -94.60
C PRO A 765 -20.91 14.74 -94.04
N GLU A 766 -20.99 15.77 -94.89
CA GLU A 766 -21.11 17.18 -94.46
C GLU A 766 -22.37 17.42 -93.62
N ALA A 767 -23.51 16.79 -93.94
CA ALA A 767 -24.72 16.91 -93.15
C ALA A 767 -24.59 16.20 -91.79
N ALA A 768 -23.84 15.08 -91.73
CA ALA A 768 -23.52 14.41 -90.47
C ALA A 768 -22.55 15.23 -89.59
N GLU A 769 -21.54 15.86 -90.19
CA GLU A 769 -20.62 16.78 -89.49
C GLU A 769 -21.34 18.04 -89.01
N GLN A 770 -22.16 18.68 -89.85
CA GLN A 770 -23.00 19.81 -89.44
C GLN A 770 -23.95 19.43 -88.31
N LEU A 771 -24.56 18.24 -88.32
CA LEU A 771 -25.44 17.80 -87.23
C LEU A 771 -24.65 17.53 -85.94
N ALA A 772 -23.43 16.98 -86.02
CA ALA A 772 -22.52 16.84 -84.88
C ALA A 772 -22.07 18.20 -84.32
N GLU A 773 -21.82 19.18 -85.19
CA GLU A 773 -21.40 20.54 -84.84
C GLU A 773 -22.55 21.36 -84.25
N TYR A 774 -23.76 21.28 -84.82
CA TYR A 774 -24.98 21.81 -84.22
C TYR A 774 -25.31 21.14 -82.88
N GLN A 775 -25.09 19.83 -82.71
CA GLN A 775 -25.21 19.18 -81.40
C GLN A 775 -24.16 19.69 -80.40
N ARG A 776 -22.92 19.94 -80.82
CA ARG A 776 -21.88 20.58 -79.99
C ARG A 776 -22.28 21.99 -79.59
N CYS A 777 -22.76 22.78 -80.55
CA CYS A 777 -23.20 24.16 -80.34
C CYS A 777 -24.43 24.21 -79.42
N MET A 778 -25.41 23.34 -79.61
CA MET A 778 -26.54 23.15 -78.69
C MET A 778 -26.07 22.75 -77.29
N ARG A 779 -25.19 21.76 -77.13
CA ARG A 779 -24.65 21.41 -75.80
C ARG A 779 -23.91 22.57 -75.13
N SER A 780 -23.22 23.40 -75.90
CA SER A 780 -22.58 24.65 -75.42
C SER A 780 -23.63 25.69 -74.99
N LYS A 781 -24.64 25.94 -75.83
CA LYS A 781 -25.74 26.86 -75.55
C LYS A 781 -26.63 26.40 -74.39
N THR A 782 -26.88 25.10 -74.22
CA THR A 782 -27.54 24.54 -73.03
C THR A 782 -26.68 24.69 -71.78
N LYS A 783 -25.34 24.61 -71.87
CA LYS A 783 -24.46 24.97 -70.74
C LYS A 783 -24.49 26.47 -70.43
N GLN A 784 -24.54 27.35 -71.44
CA GLN A 784 -24.72 28.79 -71.23
C GLN A 784 -26.10 29.10 -70.63
N LEU A 785 -27.18 28.48 -71.11
CA LEU A 785 -28.52 28.60 -70.52
C LEU A 785 -28.57 28.06 -69.09
N LYS A 786 -27.91 26.95 -68.76
CA LYS A 786 -27.82 26.47 -67.37
C LYS A 786 -27.01 27.41 -66.46
N ARG A 787 -26.02 28.14 -66.99
CA ARG A 787 -25.33 29.21 -66.25
C ARG A 787 -26.22 30.43 -66.08
N LEU A 788 -26.86 30.91 -67.13
CA LEU A 788 -27.80 32.03 -67.07
C LEU A 788 -29.01 31.73 -66.17
N VAL A 789 -29.52 30.50 -66.14
CA VAL A 789 -30.58 30.07 -65.21
C VAL A 789 -30.04 29.96 -63.78
N ALA A 790 -28.78 29.54 -63.57
CA ALA A 790 -28.18 29.59 -62.24
C ALA A 790 -27.92 31.03 -61.77
N GLU A 791 -27.46 31.92 -62.65
CA GLU A 791 -27.26 33.35 -62.42
C GLU A 791 -28.60 34.07 -62.19
N LEU A 792 -29.66 33.68 -62.90
CA LEU A 792 -31.01 34.22 -62.74
C LEU A 792 -31.69 33.69 -61.48
N ASN A 793 -31.50 32.42 -61.11
CA ASN A 793 -31.94 31.90 -59.80
C ASN A 793 -31.18 32.58 -58.64
N VAL A 794 -29.88 32.88 -58.81
CA VAL A 794 -29.12 33.67 -57.82
C VAL A 794 -29.60 35.11 -57.77
N ALA A 795 -29.95 35.71 -58.92
CA ALA A 795 -30.55 37.03 -58.97
C ALA A 795 -31.94 37.06 -58.30
N GLU A 796 -32.81 36.09 -58.56
CA GLU A 796 -34.12 35.92 -57.91
C GLU A 796 -33.98 35.68 -56.41
N MET A 797 -32.99 34.92 -55.95
CA MET A 797 -32.66 34.81 -54.52
C MET A 797 -32.23 36.17 -53.94
N SER A 798 -31.33 36.90 -54.60
CA SER A 798 -30.88 38.22 -54.14
C SER A 798 -31.96 39.30 -54.20
N MET A 799 -32.98 39.14 -55.06
CA MET A 799 -34.18 39.98 -55.10
C MET A 799 -35.14 39.61 -53.96
N SER A 800 -35.31 38.33 -53.63
CA SER A 800 -36.14 37.90 -52.49
C SER A 800 -35.53 38.24 -51.12
N GLU A 801 -34.22 38.54 -51.07
CA GLU A 801 -33.53 39.09 -49.90
C GLU A 801 -33.54 40.63 -49.84
N GLN A 802 -34.21 41.32 -50.77
CA GLN A 802 -34.42 42.79 -50.73
C GLN A 802 -35.86 43.25 -50.48
N ASP A 803 -36.84 42.33 -50.44
CA ASP A 803 -38.23 42.58 -50.05
C ASP A 803 -38.56 42.02 -48.63
N ASN A 804 -37.63 42.18 -47.67
CA ASN A 804 -37.82 41.99 -46.22
C ASN A 804 -36.97 42.98 -45.41
#